data_AF-A0A2M7Y7F1-F1
#
_entry.id   AF-A0A2M7Y7F1-F1
#
_cell.length_a   1.000
_cell.length_b   1.000
_cell.length_c   1.000
_cell.angle_alpha   90.00
_cell.angle_beta   90.00
_cell.angle_gamma   90.00
#
_symmetry.space_group_name_H-M   'P 1'
#
loop_
_entity.id
_entity.type
_entity.pdbx_description
1 polymer ?
#
loop_
_entity_poly.entity_id
_entity_poly.type
_entity_poly.pdbx_seq_one_letter_code
_entity_poly.pdbx_strand_id
1 'polypeptide(L)'
;MWDDRAPVRDVLFSVERLEQHAESLAVAQQTSARPRRAPPLSRRLAANADAISAVRRACALALARGGEVAPAAAWLLDNHHAVAAQVREIGRDLPPGYYRQLPKLADGAFAGYPRVFGLAWAFVAHTDSHFDPEVLRRFVNAYQRVAPLSIGELWAVAITLRIVLVENLRRLADQIAEAHGLREAADAAADRMLGPQAEAPERAMGALADAPLPDAFASQLAKRLRDCDPSQTPACAWLDARLAKQGLGLDDVVRHAQDRQGASNVTMRNVITSLRAISDADWASWVESVSLVDARLRTGPTYAAMDFATRNLYRTAIEELARGSALGESAVAEAALAMAAGAPDEPGAARRRDPGFFLLGEGRAALERAIGFHPGAARWLRRRALRLGIGGYVGAVIAASAGVLALGLWLVSAAEPTLGPGALALLAAAGLFPAMQAAVALVDRAAAMAICARALPGLSLPDGPPAHLRTLVAVPTLLGDAADVALQVEALEVHHLSNGGGEIYFALLSDWPDAAAETTPADAPTLAAAVAGIAALNARHAPGAAGPRFLLLHRRRVFAPLQGCWMGWERKRGKLHELNRLLRGADDTTFIADAPPEGVVFVLTLDADTRLPRDVARRLIGKMAHPLNIARYDPAAGRVVEGYGIMQPRVTPALPMAGEGSAYQRIFSAPGGMDAYATTTADIWQDLFDLGSYTGKGIYDIDAFEAAMAGRIPPDAVLSHDLFEGVFARAGFASDVEVVEDHPARYDVAARRAHRWARGDWQLAPWLLGEARHLRGGVPRVGRVKMADTLRRSALAPLTLAALAVG
;
A
#
# COMPACT_ATOMS: atom_id res chain seq x y z
N MET A 1 16.81 -35.94 0.61
CA MET A 1 16.28 -34.81 -0.18
C MET A 1 16.60 -33.46 0.47
N TRP A 2 16.09 -33.12 1.66
CA TRP A 2 16.42 -31.83 2.31
C TRP A 2 17.91 -31.71 2.70
N ASP A 3 18.49 -32.74 3.32
CA ASP A 3 19.92 -32.76 3.71
C ASP A 3 20.87 -33.23 2.60
N ASP A 4 20.33 -33.50 1.40
CA ASP A 4 21.13 -33.87 0.24
C ASP A 4 22.00 -32.67 -0.19
N ARG A 5 23.18 -32.91 -0.77
CA ARG A 5 24.06 -31.87 -1.34
C ARG A 5 23.94 -31.78 -2.86
N ALA A 6 23.32 -32.76 -3.51
CA ALA A 6 23.10 -32.73 -4.94
C ALA A 6 22.23 -31.52 -5.35
N PRO A 7 22.48 -30.89 -6.52
CA PRO A 7 21.61 -29.87 -7.07
C PRO A 7 20.15 -30.35 -7.17
N VAL A 8 19.21 -29.44 -6.97
CA VAL A 8 17.77 -29.69 -7.12
C VAL A 8 17.46 -29.82 -8.61
N ARG A 9 17.60 -31.03 -9.14
CA ARG A 9 17.37 -31.37 -10.54
C ARG A 9 16.91 -32.82 -10.67
N ASP A 10 15.90 -33.03 -11.48
CA ASP A 10 15.36 -34.35 -11.82
C ASP A 10 15.01 -34.39 -13.33
N VAL A 11 14.34 -35.45 -13.78
CA VAL A 11 13.88 -35.62 -15.17
C VAL A 11 13.03 -34.42 -15.58
N LEU A 12 13.39 -33.77 -16.68
CA LEU A 12 12.64 -32.64 -17.23
C LEU A 12 11.27 -33.12 -17.71
N PHE A 13 10.23 -32.40 -17.32
CA PHE A 13 8.84 -32.71 -17.69
C PHE A 13 8.32 -31.74 -18.76
N SER A 14 7.51 -32.25 -19.69
CA SER A 14 6.66 -31.39 -20.53
C SER A 14 5.60 -30.71 -19.66
N VAL A 15 4.93 -29.68 -20.19
CA VAL A 15 3.89 -28.97 -19.43
C VAL A 15 2.75 -29.90 -19.00
N GLU A 16 2.36 -30.86 -19.85
CA GLU A 16 1.32 -31.84 -19.55
C GLU A 16 1.76 -32.79 -18.42
N ARG A 17 3.02 -33.22 -18.44
CA ARG A 17 3.59 -34.09 -17.40
C ARG A 17 3.78 -33.33 -16.09
N LEU A 18 4.09 -32.03 -16.13
CA LEU A 18 4.09 -31.15 -14.96
C LEU A 18 2.69 -31.05 -14.34
N GLU A 19 1.64 -30.87 -15.14
CA GLU A 19 0.26 -30.81 -14.64
C GLU A 19 -0.15 -32.14 -13.95
N GLN A 20 0.12 -33.28 -14.58
CA GLN A 20 -0.12 -34.60 -13.99
C GLN A 20 0.68 -34.79 -12.69
N HIS A 21 1.94 -34.35 -12.68
CA HIS A 21 2.76 -34.41 -11.48
C HIS A 21 2.18 -33.52 -10.38
N ALA A 22 1.70 -32.31 -10.70
CA ALA A 22 1.07 -31.41 -9.74
C ALA A 22 -0.15 -32.05 -9.05
N GLU A 23 -1.00 -32.74 -9.81
CA GLU A 23 -2.16 -33.48 -9.28
C GLU A 23 -1.70 -34.63 -8.36
N SER A 24 -0.72 -35.43 -8.80
CA SER A 24 -0.16 -36.51 -7.96
C SER A 24 0.49 -35.98 -6.67
N LEU A 25 1.15 -34.82 -6.75
CA LEU A 25 1.81 -34.17 -5.64
C LEU A 25 0.81 -33.64 -4.63
N ALA A 26 -0.31 -33.07 -5.10
CA ALA A 26 -1.39 -32.58 -4.26
C ALA A 26 -2.02 -33.70 -3.43
N VAL A 27 -2.17 -34.91 -3.99
CA VAL A 27 -2.64 -36.10 -3.23
C VAL A 27 -1.65 -36.48 -2.12
N ALA A 28 -0.35 -36.46 -2.44
CA ALA A 28 0.72 -36.84 -1.51
C ALA A 28 0.97 -35.81 -0.39
N GLN A 29 0.68 -34.52 -0.63
CA GLN A 29 1.00 -33.41 0.27
C GLN A 29 -0.14 -33.08 1.25
N GLN A 30 -0.45 -34.03 2.12
CA GLN A 30 -1.43 -33.80 3.19
C GLN A 30 -0.89 -32.81 4.24
N THR A 31 -1.77 -31.93 4.73
CA THR A 31 -1.42 -30.92 5.74
C THR A 31 -1.87 -31.35 7.14
N SER A 32 -1.15 -30.90 8.17
CA SER A 32 -1.47 -31.22 9.56
C SER A 32 -1.87 -29.97 10.35
N ALA A 33 -2.96 -30.08 11.11
CA ALA A 33 -3.37 -29.08 12.10
C ALA A 33 -2.41 -29.02 13.31
N ARG A 34 -1.61 -30.07 13.53
CA ARG A 34 -0.57 -30.15 14.58
C ARG A 34 0.76 -30.51 13.94
N PRO A 35 1.42 -29.56 13.28
CA PRO A 35 2.59 -29.87 12.49
C PRO A 35 3.80 -30.19 13.37
N ARG A 36 4.66 -31.08 12.85
CA ARG A 36 5.96 -31.36 13.46
C ARG A 36 6.79 -30.08 13.49
N ARG A 37 7.52 -29.85 14.59
CA ARG A 37 8.42 -28.69 14.69
C ARG A 37 9.62 -28.89 13.75
N ALA A 38 9.73 -28.04 12.74
CA ALA A 38 10.90 -27.92 11.88
C ALA A 38 11.58 -26.55 12.09
N PRO A 39 12.92 -26.46 11.92
CA PRO A 39 13.60 -25.16 11.89
C PRO A 39 13.01 -24.26 10.79
N PRO A 40 12.88 -22.95 11.02
CA PRO A 40 12.30 -22.06 10.02
C PRO A 40 13.20 -21.97 8.77
N LEU A 41 12.57 -21.85 7.59
CA LEU A 41 13.29 -21.69 6.30
C LEU A 41 14.26 -20.50 6.31
N SER A 42 13.95 -19.43 7.06
CA SER A 42 14.83 -18.27 7.19
C SER A 42 16.21 -18.61 7.77
N ARG A 43 16.29 -19.58 8.69
CA ARG A 43 17.58 -20.05 9.24
C ARG A 43 18.41 -20.74 8.17
N ARG A 44 17.79 -21.58 7.34
CA ARG A 44 18.46 -22.25 6.23
C ARG A 44 18.89 -21.25 5.16
N LEU A 45 18.03 -20.28 4.84
CA LEU A 45 18.34 -19.22 3.89
C LEU A 45 19.56 -18.40 4.30
N ALA A 46 19.68 -18.03 5.59
CA ALA A 46 20.86 -17.33 6.09
C ALA A 46 22.14 -18.18 5.91
N ALA A 47 22.09 -19.46 6.29
CA ALA A 47 23.21 -20.38 6.09
C ALA A 47 23.58 -20.57 4.60
N ASN A 48 22.59 -20.54 3.70
CA ASN A 48 22.82 -20.60 2.26
C ASN A 48 23.55 -19.34 1.77
N ALA A 49 23.08 -18.17 2.18
CA ALA A 49 23.67 -16.89 1.80
C ALA A 49 25.13 -16.76 2.26
N ASP A 50 25.43 -17.18 3.49
CA ASP A 50 26.78 -17.11 4.06
C ASP A 50 27.79 -17.94 3.26
N ALA A 51 27.40 -19.14 2.85
CA ALA A 51 28.31 -20.00 2.12
C ALA A 51 28.38 -19.72 0.62
N ILE A 52 27.29 -19.31 -0.01
CA ILE A 52 27.36 -18.76 -1.38
C ILE A 52 28.38 -17.60 -1.40
N SER A 53 28.33 -16.74 -0.37
CA SER A 53 29.29 -15.65 -0.20
C SER A 53 30.72 -16.14 0.03
N ALA A 54 30.91 -17.23 0.78
CA ALA A 54 32.22 -17.84 1.01
C ALA A 54 32.82 -18.42 -0.28
N VAL A 55 32.06 -19.21 -1.03
CA VAL A 55 32.49 -19.79 -2.32
C VAL A 55 32.84 -18.68 -3.31
N ARG A 56 31.99 -17.64 -3.41
CA ARG A 56 32.28 -16.47 -4.25
C ARG A 56 33.61 -15.81 -3.91
N ARG A 57 33.90 -15.59 -2.61
CA ARG A 57 35.17 -15.01 -2.17
C ARG A 57 36.35 -15.90 -2.56
N ALA A 58 36.22 -17.22 -2.41
CA ALA A 58 37.26 -18.17 -2.83
C ALA A 58 37.50 -18.10 -4.35
N CYS A 59 36.45 -18.13 -5.17
CA CYS A 59 36.57 -18.01 -6.63
C CYS A 59 37.16 -16.67 -7.07
N ALA A 60 36.79 -15.56 -6.40
CA ALA A 60 37.35 -14.24 -6.69
C ALA A 60 38.86 -14.16 -6.39
N LEU A 61 39.30 -14.78 -5.29
CA LEU A 61 40.72 -14.87 -4.93
C LEU A 61 41.51 -15.74 -5.92
N ALA A 62 40.93 -16.86 -6.37
CA ALA A 62 41.55 -17.72 -7.38
C ALA A 62 41.74 -16.98 -8.71
N LEU A 63 40.71 -16.23 -9.17
CA LEU A 63 40.79 -15.43 -10.38
C LEU A 63 41.85 -14.31 -10.26
N ALA A 64 41.94 -13.65 -9.10
CA ALA A 64 42.95 -12.62 -8.85
C ALA A 64 44.40 -13.16 -8.87
N ARG A 65 44.60 -14.46 -8.64
CA ARG A 65 45.90 -15.14 -8.74
C ARG A 65 46.22 -15.65 -10.16
N GLY A 66 45.37 -15.35 -11.14
CA GLY A 66 45.52 -15.80 -12.53
C GLY A 66 45.02 -17.22 -12.81
N GLY A 67 44.29 -17.84 -11.88
CA GLY A 67 43.71 -19.17 -12.07
C GLY A 67 42.47 -19.18 -12.98
N GLU A 68 42.23 -20.31 -13.65
CA GLU A 68 40.99 -20.54 -14.42
C GLU A 68 39.81 -20.83 -13.48
N VAL A 69 38.67 -20.18 -13.72
CA VAL A 69 37.43 -20.40 -12.97
C VAL A 69 36.41 -21.10 -13.86
N ALA A 70 35.65 -22.05 -13.30
CA ALA A 70 34.59 -22.73 -14.04
C ALA A 70 33.52 -21.73 -14.54
N PRO A 71 32.91 -21.92 -15.74
CA PRO A 71 31.88 -21.02 -16.26
C PRO A 71 30.72 -20.76 -15.28
N ALA A 72 30.30 -21.79 -14.53
CA ALA A 72 29.26 -21.65 -13.50
C ALA A 72 29.68 -20.71 -12.34
N ALA A 73 30.96 -20.63 -11.98
CA ALA A 73 31.43 -19.68 -10.97
C ALA A 73 31.52 -18.25 -11.51
N ALA A 74 31.77 -18.05 -12.80
CA ALA A 74 31.71 -16.72 -13.42
C ALA A 74 30.31 -16.10 -13.24
N TRP A 75 29.25 -16.89 -13.50
CA TRP A 75 27.87 -16.48 -13.20
C TRP A 75 27.68 -16.04 -11.75
N LEU A 76 28.31 -16.70 -10.77
CA LEU A 76 28.18 -16.33 -9.36
C LEU A 76 28.89 -15.00 -9.05
N LEU A 77 30.06 -14.77 -9.64
CA LEU A 77 30.83 -13.53 -9.48
C LEU A 77 30.09 -12.33 -10.06
N ASP A 78 29.60 -12.46 -11.29
CA ASP A 78 28.95 -11.39 -12.04
C ASP A 78 27.59 -10.99 -11.44
N ASN A 79 26.90 -11.92 -10.78
CA ASN A 79 25.50 -11.74 -10.36
C ASN A 79 25.31 -11.66 -8.84
N HIS A 80 26.38 -11.48 -8.07
CA HIS A 80 26.32 -11.52 -6.60
C HIS A 80 25.37 -10.46 -5.98
N HIS A 81 25.26 -9.27 -6.57
CA HIS A 81 24.32 -8.24 -6.11
C HIS A 81 22.86 -8.67 -6.25
N ALA A 82 22.52 -9.38 -7.33
CA ALA A 82 21.18 -9.91 -7.55
C ALA A 82 20.83 -10.95 -6.48
N VAL A 83 21.72 -11.91 -6.22
CA VAL A 83 21.52 -12.94 -5.19
C VAL A 83 21.36 -12.31 -3.79
N ALA A 84 22.20 -11.33 -3.45
CA ALA A 84 22.10 -10.63 -2.17
C ALA A 84 20.79 -9.83 -2.02
N ALA A 85 20.27 -9.26 -3.12
CA ALA A 85 18.97 -8.61 -3.13
C ALA A 85 17.83 -9.60 -2.84
N GLN A 86 17.84 -10.77 -3.48
CA GLN A 86 16.83 -11.82 -3.27
C GLN A 86 16.77 -12.28 -1.81
N VAL A 87 17.91 -12.50 -1.16
CA VAL A 87 17.96 -12.91 0.26
C VAL A 87 17.33 -11.85 1.17
N ARG A 88 17.58 -10.56 0.91
CA ARG A 88 16.97 -9.46 1.67
C ARG A 88 15.47 -9.36 1.44
N GLU A 89 15.03 -9.52 0.20
CA GLU A 89 13.61 -9.47 -0.20
C GLU A 89 12.82 -10.58 0.49
N ILE A 90 13.30 -11.84 0.42
CA ILE A 90 12.66 -12.98 1.12
C ILE A 90 12.50 -12.71 2.62
N GLY A 91 13.49 -12.08 3.26
CA GLY A 91 13.44 -11.75 4.69
C GLY A 91 12.33 -10.75 5.04
N ARG A 92 12.00 -9.82 4.13
CA ARG A 92 10.91 -8.86 4.29
C ARG A 92 9.55 -9.52 4.00
N ASP A 93 9.48 -10.35 2.96
CA ASP A 93 8.23 -10.93 2.47
C ASP A 93 7.73 -12.12 3.31
N LEU A 94 8.62 -12.75 4.09
CA LEU A 94 8.28 -13.91 4.93
C LEU A 94 8.44 -13.64 6.44
N PRO A 95 7.69 -12.70 7.02
CA PRO A 95 7.78 -12.43 8.46
C PRO A 95 7.32 -13.65 9.28
N PRO A 96 7.83 -13.84 10.52
CA PRO A 96 7.51 -15.02 11.35
C PRO A 96 6.00 -15.21 11.62
N GLY A 97 5.24 -14.12 11.66
CA GLY A 97 3.79 -14.17 11.80
C GLY A 97 3.09 -14.79 10.59
N TYR A 98 3.52 -14.43 9.38
CA TYR A 98 2.98 -14.97 8.13
C TYR A 98 3.42 -16.42 7.91
N TYR A 99 4.71 -16.73 8.11
CA TYR A 99 5.22 -18.10 8.01
C TYR A 99 4.47 -19.11 8.90
N ARG A 100 4.06 -18.70 10.11
CA ARG A 100 3.29 -19.56 11.02
C ARG A 100 1.88 -19.88 10.54
N GLN A 101 1.29 -19.02 9.70
CA GLN A 101 -0.06 -19.20 9.19
C GLN A 101 -0.14 -20.16 8.00
N LEU A 102 0.98 -20.37 7.29
CA LEU A 102 1.01 -21.27 6.13
C LEU A 102 0.79 -22.73 6.54
N PRO A 103 -0.12 -23.47 5.89
CA PRO A 103 -0.35 -24.89 6.10
C PRO A 103 0.94 -25.71 5.96
N LYS A 104 1.20 -26.59 6.92
CA LYS A 104 2.43 -27.39 6.98
C LYS A 104 2.15 -28.83 6.58
N LEU A 105 3.11 -29.43 5.88
CA LEU A 105 3.08 -30.84 5.50
C LEU A 105 3.10 -31.74 6.74
N ALA A 106 2.22 -32.75 6.75
CA ALA A 106 2.15 -33.74 7.81
C ALA A 106 3.36 -34.68 7.78
N ASP A 107 3.66 -35.21 6.59
CA ASP A 107 4.61 -36.30 6.37
C ASP A 107 5.56 -36.01 5.20
N GLY A 108 6.45 -36.96 4.90
CA GLY A 108 7.43 -36.90 3.80
C GLY A 108 8.70 -36.13 4.13
N ALA A 109 9.55 -35.91 3.12
CA ALA A 109 10.88 -35.31 3.28
C ALA A 109 10.84 -33.84 3.76
N PHE A 110 9.70 -33.18 3.61
CA PHE A 110 9.48 -31.79 4.01
C PHE A 110 8.44 -31.65 5.14
N ALA A 111 8.22 -32.70 5.94
CA ALA A 111 7.32 -32.67 7.09
C ALA A 111 7.65 -31.48 8.03
N GLY A 112 6.64 -30.70 8.39
CA GLY A 112 6.79 -29.49 9.21
C GLY A 112 7.12 -28.20 8.44
N TYR A 113 7.43 -28.27 7.14
CA TYR A 113 7.58 -27.10 6.26
C TYR A 113 6.26 -26.74 5.56
N PRO A 114 6.10 -25.48 5.09
CA PRO A 114 4.93 -25.09 4.29
C PRO A 114 4.71 -26.01 3.09
N ARG A 115 3.47 -26.40 2.81
CA ARG A 115 3.15 -27.21 1.62
C ARG A 115 3.59 -26.56 0.31
N VAL A 116 3.41 -25.25 0.19
CA VAL A 116 3.90 -24.45 -0.94
C VAL A 116 5.41 -24.54 -1.16
N PHE A 117 6.20 -24.82 -0.12
CA PHE A 117 7.63 -25.06 -0.27
C PHE A 117 7.90 -26.37 -1.03
N GLY A 118 7.14 -27.44 -0.72
CA GLY A 118 7.21 -28.70 -1.47
C GLY A 118 6.72 -28.57 -2.91
N LEU A 119 5.69 -27.74 -3.15
CA LEU A 119 5.22 -27.39 -4.50
C LEU A 119 6.32 -26.69 -5.31
N ALA A 120 6.94 -25.65 -4.75
CA ALA A 120 8.04 -24.92 -5.39
C ALA A 120 9.25 -25.82 -5.66
N TRP A 121 9.58 -26.73 -4.72
CA TRP A 121 10.66 -27.71 -4.89
C TRP A 121 10.44 -28.62 -6.09
N ALA A 122 9.24 -29.21 -6.20
CA ALA A 122 8.89 -30.09 -7.31
C ALA A 122 8.93 -29.37 -8.65
N PHE A 123 8.43 -28.13 -8.71
CA PHE A 123 8.50 -27.30 -9.91
C PHE A 123 9.96 -27.08 -10.35
N VAL A 124 10.81 -26.59 -9.44
CA VAL A 124 12.22 -26.30 -9.73
C VAL A 124 13.00 -27.56 -10.16
N ALA A 125 12.74 -28.70 -9.54
CA ALA A 125 13.41 -29.95 -9.86
C ALA A 125 13.14 -30.43 -11.29
N HIS A 126 11.88 -30.30 -11.76
CA HIS A 126 11.44 -30.78 -13.07
C HIS A 126 11.51 -29.73 -14.20
N THR A 127 11.88 -28.49 -13.89
CA THR A 127 12.17 -27.44 -14.88
C THR A 127 13.64 -27.04 -14.95
N ASP A 128 14.53 -27.73 -14.21
CA ASP A 128 15.94 -27.34 -14.04
C ASP A 128 16.11 -25.86 -13.68
N SER A 129 15.32 -25.42 -12.70
CA SER A 129 15.28 -24.03 -12.22
C SER A 129 14.83 -22.99 -13.25
N HIS A 130 14.34 -23.37 -14.43
CA HIS A 130 13.76 -22.46 -15.39
C HIS A 130 12.37 -21.99 -14.93
N PHE A 131 12.18 -20.68 -14.84
CA PHE A 131 10.92 -20.05 -14.46
C PHE A 131 10.21 -19.48 -15.69
N ASP A 132 8.96 -19.88 -15.86
CA ASP A 132 8.01 -19.30 -16.80
C ASP A 132 6.69 -19.08 -16.05
N PRO A 133 6.15 -17.84 -16.00
CA PRO A 133 4.92 -17.53 -15.28
C PRO A 133 3.70 -18.33 -15.72
N GLU A 134 3.59 -18.64 -17.02
CA GLU A 134 2.46 -19.35 -17.61
C GLU A 134 2.54 -20.85 -17.32
N VAL A 135 3.74 -21.44 -17.40
CA VAL A 135 3.96 -22.84 -16.98
C VAL A 135 3.69 -23.01 -15.49
N LEU A 136 4.12 -22.06 -14.66
CA LEU A 136 3.81 -22.08 -13.23
C LEU A 136 2.31 -21.94 -12.97
N ARG A 137 1.62 -21.05 -13.71
CA ARG A 137 0.16 -20.88 -13.62
C ARG A 137 -0.57 -22.21 -13.88
N ARG A 138 -0.20 -22.92 -14.96
CA ARG A 138 -0.74 -24.25 -15.30
C ARG A 138 -0.46 -25.29 -14.21
N PHE A 139 0.78 -25.36 -13.72
CA PHE A 139 1.20 -26.26 -12.64
C PHE A 139 0.38 -26.04 -11.36
N VAL A 140 0.25 -24.79 -10.91
CA VAL A 140 -0.51 -24.43 -9.70
C VAL A 140 -2.00 -24.69 -9.89
N ASN A 141 -2.57 -24.40 -11.07
CA ASN A 141 -3.97 -24.70 -11.34
C ASN A 141 -4.25 -26.21 -11.34
N ALA A 142 -3.36 -27.03 -11.89
CA ALA A 142 -3.50 -28.49 -11.83
C ALA A 142 -3.43 -29.01 -10.39
N TYR A 143 -2.50 -28.49 -9.58
CA TYR A 143 -2.44 -28.79 -8.14
C TYR A 143 -3.77 -28.48 -7.41
N GLN A 144 -4.33 -27.30 -7.68
CA GLN A 144 -5.56 -26.81 -7.04
C GLN A 144 -6.83 -27.59 -7.43
N ARG A 145 -6.81 -28.37 -8.51
CA ARG A 145 -7.93 -29.29 -8.86
C ARG A 145 -8.12 -30.38 -7.81
N VAL A 146 -7.04 -30.77 -7.13
CA VAL A 146 -7.05 -31.79 -6.09
C VAL A 146 -7.12 -31.15 -4.70
N ALA A 147 -6.25 -30.16 -4.45
CA ALA A 147 -6.14 -29.52 -3.14
C ALA A 147 -6.07 -27.99 -3.28
N PRO A 148 -7.16 -27.26 -2.99
CA PRO A 148 -7.16 -25.80 -3.00
C PRO A 148 -6.04 -25.21 -2.13
N LEU A 149 -5.38 -24.20 -2.67
CA LEU A 149 -4.39 -23.39 -1.95
C LEU A 149 -5.10 -22.18 -1.35
N SER A 150 -4.71 -21.78 -0.14
CA SER A 150 -5.18 -20.51 0.43
C SER A 150 -4.58 -19.30 -0.28
N ILE A 151 -5.21 -18.13 -0.15
CA ILE A 151 -4.69 -16.85 -0.67
C ILE A 151 -3.26 -16.61 -0.15
N GLY A 152 -3.02 -16.83 1.15
CA GLY A 152 -1.67 -16.78 1.73
C GLY A 152 -0.70 -17.82 1.14
N GLU A 153 -1.16 -19.02 0.77
CA GLU A 153 -0.30 -19.96 0.06
C GLU A 153 0.08 -19.45 -1.33
N LEU A 154 -0.85 -18.85 -2.08
CA LEU A 154 -0.59 -18.31 -3.42
C LEU A 154 0.45 -17.19 -3.39
N TRP A 155 0.36 -16.26 -2.44
CA TRP A 155 1.39 -15.22 -2.24
C TRP A 155 2.74 -15.80 -1.82
N ALA A 156 2.76 -16.92 -1.09
CA ALA A 156 3.99 -17.58 -0.69
C ALA A 156 4.69 -18.36 -1.82
N VAL A 157 4.06 -18.57 -2.99
CA VAL A 157 4.67 -19.27 -4.13
C VAL A 157 5.93 -18.53 -4.62
N ALA A 158 5.83 -17.22 -4.86
CA ALA A 158 6.98 -16.40 -5.29
C ALA A 158 8.16 -16.49 -4.31
N ILE A 159 7.84 -16.35 -3.01
CA ILE A 159 8.81 -16.38 -1.92
C ILE A 159 9.50 -17.75 -1.85
N THR A 160 8.71 -18.83 -1.92
CA THR A 160 9.24 -20.19 -1.82
C THR A 160 10.04 -20.59 -3.05
N LEU A 161 9.66 -20.15 -4.26
CA LEU A 161 10.49 -20.30 -5.46
C LEU A 161 11.86 -19.65 -5.27
N ARG A 162 11.93 -18.41 -4.79
CA ARG A 162 13.21 -17.74 -4.49
C ARG A 162 14.03 -18.52 -3.47
N ILE A 163 13.41 -19.03 -2.40
CA ILE A 163 14.09 -19.85 -1.39
C ILE A 163 14.68 -21.11 -2.01
N VAL A 164 13.92 -21.84 -2.83
CA VAL A 164 14.38 -23.07 -3.48
C VAL A 164 15.50 -22.78 -4.49
N LEU A 165 15.39 -21.70 -5.26
CA LEU A 165 16.44 -21.27 -6.20
C LEU A 165 17.74 -20.90 -5.47
N VAL A 166 17.67 -20.21 -4.32
CA VAL A 166 18.84 -19.91 -3.48
C VAL A 166 19.42 -21.18 -2.83
N GLU A 167 18.57 -22.12 -2.42
CA GLU A 167 19.01 -23.44 -1.95
C GLU A 167 19.73 -24.22 -3.07
N ASN A 168 19.21 -24.18 -4.31
CA ASN A 168 19.87 -24.83 -5.44
C ASN A 168 21.20 -24.13 -5.80
N LEU A 169 21.23 -22.80 -5.75
CA LEU A 169 22.44 -22.01 -5.91
C LEU A 169 23.51 -22.38 -4.89
N ARG A 170 23.11 -22.62 -3.62
CA ARG A 170 24.03 -23.07 -2.57
C ARG A 170 24.63 -24.44 -2.92
N ARG A 171 23.81 -25.39 -3.37
CA ARG A 171 24.26 -26.74 -3.78
C ARG A 171 25.23 -26.68 -4.95
N LEU A 172 24.94 -25.85 -5.95
CA LEU A 172 25.84 -25.60 -7.07
C LEU A 172 27.15 -24.94 -6.62
N ALA A 173 27.09 -23.96 -5.70
CA ALA A 173 28.27 -23.31 -5.14
C ALA A 173 29.16 -24.31 -4.37
N ASP A 174 28.57 -25.17 -3.53
CA ASP A 174 29.31 -26.22 -2.84
C ASP A 174 29.97 -27.19 -3.84
N GLN A 175 29.25 -27.58 -4.90
CA GLN A 175 29.79 -28.44 -5.97
C GLN A 175 30.95 -27.79 -6.73
N ILE A 176 30.87 -26.47 -6.99
CA ILE A 176 31.96 -25.72 -7.63
C ILE A 176 33.18 -25.65 -6.71
N ALA A 177 32.98 -25.39 -5.42
CA ALA A 177 34.07 -25.33 -4.45
C ALA A 177 34.78 -26.67 -4.30
N GLU A 178 34.02 -27.78 -4.24
CA GLU A 178 34.57 -29.14 -4.20
C GLU A 178 35.35 -29.46 -5.48
N ALA A 179 34.78 -29.19 -6.66
CA ALA A 179 35.45 -29.42 -7.94
C ALA A 179 36.72 -28.58 -8.09
N HIS A 180 36.73 -27.34 -7.58
CA HIS A 180 37.91 -26.48 -7.59
C HIS A 180 39.01 -27.05 -6.70
N GLY A 181 38.70 -27.46 -5.47
CA GLY A 181 39.68 -28.09 -4.57
C GLY A 181 40.26 -29.39 -5.14
N LEU A 182 39.45 -30.20 -5.83
CA LEU A 182 39.92 -31.40 -6.51
C LEU A 182 40.86 -31.09 -7.69
N ARG A 183 40.64 -29.98 -8.42
CA ARG A 183 41.54 -29.54 -9.49
C ARG A 183 42.87 -29.03 -8.94
N GLU A 184 42.85 -28.22 -7.90
CA GLU A 184 44.07 -27.75 -7.23
C GLU A 184 44.89 -28.91 -6.67
N ALA A 185 44.23 -29.92 -6.09
CA ALA A 185 44.89 -31.13 -5.62
C ALA A 185 45.51 -31.94 -6.77
N ALA A 186 44.83 -32.03 -7.92
CA ALA A 186 45.34 -32.70 -9.11
C ALA A 186 46.53 -31.95 -9.73
N ASP A 187 46.48 -30.62 -9.78
CA ASP A 187 47.58 -29.78 -10.25
C ASP A 187 48.81 -29.93 -9.34
N ALA A 188 48.62 -29.89 -8.02
CA ALA A 188 49.70 -30.12 -7.06
C ALA A 188 50.30 -31.54 -7.14
N ALA A 189 49.47 -32.55 -7.42
CA ALA A 189 49.95 -33.92 -7.64
C ALA A 189 50.73 -34.01 -8.97
N ALA A 190 50.25 -33.39 -10.04
CA ALA A 190 50.94 -33.32 -11.32
C ALA A 190 52.29 -32.60 -11.19
N ASP A 191 52.35 -31.48 -10.44
CA ASP A 191 53.58 -30.73 -10.22
C ASP A 191 54.62 -31.56 -9.43
N ARG A 192 54.19 -32.43 -8.50
CA ARG A 192 55.08 -33.40 -7.82
C ARG A 192 55.55 -34.52 -8.76
N MET A 193 54.70 -34.98 -9.68
CA MET A 193 55.04 -36.04 -10.63
C MET A 193 55.91 -35.57 -11.81
N LEU A 194 55.75 -34.31 -12.24
CA LEU A 194 56.40 -33.74 -13.43
C LEU A 194 57.54 -32.75 -13.08
N GLY A 195 57.68 -32.40 -11.81
CA GLY A 195 58.67 -31.42 -11.35
C GLY A 195 60.12 -31.94 -11.40
N PRO A 196 61.11 -31.07 -11.09
CA PRO A 196 62.54 -31.40 -11.15
C PRO A 196 62.95 -32.56 -10.22
N GLN A 197 62.16 -32.81 -9.17
CA GLN A 197 62.29 -33.94 -8.24
C GLN A 197 61.05 -34.84 -8.36
N ALA A 198 60.80 -35.35 -9.57
CA ALA A 198 59.63 -36.16 -9.89
C ALA A 198 59.45 -37.32 -8.90
N GLU A 199 58.32 -37.32 -8.19
CA GLU A 199 57.93 -38.39 -7.28
C GLU A 199 57.20 -39.51 -8.03
N ALA A 200 57.31 -40.74 -7.51
CA ALA A 200 56.49 -41.84 -8.00
C ALA A 200 54.98 -41.52 -7.80
N PRO A 201 54.10 -41.89 -8.75
CA PRO A 201 52.68 -41.54 -8.70
C PRO A 201 52.00 -41.87 -7.37
N GLU A 202 52.33 -43.00 -6.75
CA GLU A 202 51.80 -43.42 -5.46
C GLU A 202 52.16 -42.47 -4.32
N ARG A 203 53.40 -41.94 -4.30
CA ARG A 203 53.84 -40.96 -3.30
C ARG A 203 53.23 -39.59 -3.56
N ALA A 204 53.21 -39.17 -4.82
CA ALA A 204 52.63 -37.90 -5.21
C ALA A 204 51.11 -37.84 -4.92
N MET A 205 50.40 -38.96 -4.99
CA MET A 205 48.95 -39.05 -4.71
C MET A 205 48.61 -39.16 -3.22
N GLY A 206 49.54 -39.64 -2.39
CA GLY A 206 49.32 -39.81 -0.95
C GLY A 206 48.09 -40.68 -0.65
N ALA A 207 47.17 -40.18 0.16
CA ALA A 207 45.97 -40.92 0.57
C ALA A 207 44.99 -41.24 -0.59
N LEU A 208 45.05 -40.48 -1.69
CA LEU A 208 44.25 -40.75 -2.90
C LEU A 208 44.86 -41.84 -3.78
N ALA A 209 46.06 -42.33 -3.46
CA ALA A 209 46.70 -43.38 -4.24
C ALA A 209 45.81 -44.63 -4.29
N ASP A 210 45.16 -45.01 -3.20
CA ASP A 210 44.37 -46.25 -3.05
C ASP A 210 42.84 -46.06 -3.04
N ALA A 211 42.36 -44.81 -3.06
CA ALA A 211 40.93 -44.51 -3.10
C ALA A 211 40.39 -44.39 -4.53
N PRO A 212 39.07 -44.57 -4.77
CA PRO A 212 38.44 -44.21 -6.04
C PRO A 212 38.70 -42.75 -6.38
N LEU A 213 39.14 -42.48 -7.62
CA LEU A 213 39.50 -41.14 -8.07
C LEU A 213 38.24 -40.38 -8.48
N PRO A 214 37.95 -39.21 -7.89
CA PRO A 214 36.84 -38.38 -8.35
C PRO A 214 37.03 -37.91 -9.79
N ASP A 215 35.95 -37.87 -10.58
CA ASP A 215 36.01 -37.51 -12.01
C ASP A 215 36.73 -36.17 -12.26
N ALA A 216 36.46 -35.16 -11.42
CA ALA A 216 37.07 -33.83 -11.55
C ALA A 216 38.58 -33.84 -11.29
N PHE A 217 39.06 -34.70 -10.38
CA PHE A 217 40.48 -34.87 -10.10
C PHE A 217 41.16 -35.59 -11.26
N ALA A 218 40.62 -36.75 -11.66
CA ALA A 218 41.20 -37.57 -12.71
C ALA A 218 41.18 -36.86 -14.08
N SER A 219 40.12 -36.12 -14.42
CA SER A 219 40.06 -35.31 -15.63
C SER A 219 41.08 -34.17 -15.64
N GLN A 220 41.38 -33.55 -14.49
CA GLN A 220 42.37 -32.48 -14.41
C GLN A 220 43.80 -33.05 -14.50
N LEU A 221 44.08 -34.15 -13.81
CA LEU A 221 45.36 -34.85 -13.92
C LEU A 221 45.61 -35.33 -15.35
N ALA A 222 44.59 -35.88 -16.02
CA ALA A 222 44.63 -36.22 -17.43
C ALA A 222 44.93 -35.01 -18.33
N LYS A 223 44.34 -33.84 -18.06
CA LYS A 223 44.62 -32.59 -18.79
C LYS A 223 46.10 -32.20 -18.64
N ARG A 224 46.67 -32.31 -17.44
CA ARG A 224 48.10 -31.99 -17.17
C ARG A 224 49.07 -32.99 -17.80
N LEU A 225 48.69 -34.26 -17.91
CA LEU A 225 49.51 -35.34 -18.48
C LEU A 225 49.35 -35.52 -20.01
N ARG A 226 48.43 -34.79 -20.65
CA ARG A 226 48.06 -34.97 -22.06
C ARG A 226 49.23 -34.85 -23.04
N ASP A 227 50.15 -33.93 -22.78
CA ASP A 227 51.28 -33.63 -23.68
C ASP A 227 52.56 -34.39 -23.28
N CYS A 228 52.47 -35.28 -22.28
CA CYS A 228 53.59 -36.10 -21.84
C CYS A 228 53.70 -37.37 -22.68
N ASP A 229 54.93 -37.75 -23.05
CA ASP A 229 55.18 -39.02 -23.75
C ASP A 229 54.82 -40.20 -22.82
N PRO A 230 53.83 -41.06 -23.18
CA PRO A 230 53.41 -42.18 -22.34
C PRO A 230 54.52 -43.21 -22.08
N SER A 231 55.52 -43.29 -22.96
CA SER A 231 56.65 -44.21 -22.81
C SER A 231 57.71 -43.71 -21.81
N GLN A 232 57.73 -42.40 -21.55
CA GLN A 232 58.71 -41.74 -20.67
C GLN A 232 58.10 -41.26 -19.35
N THR A 233 56.77 -41.31 -19.21
CA THR A 233 56.04 -40.75 -18.06
C THR A 233 55.22 -41.83 -17.34
N PRO A 234 55.75 -42.44 -16.27
CA PRO A 234 55.07 -43.50 -15.50
C PRO A 234 53.68 -43.10 -14.98
N ALA A 235 53.44 -41.81 -14.79
CA ALA A 235 52.15 -41.27 -14.33
C ALA A 235 50.99 -41.53 -15.30
N CYS A 236 51.24 -41.55 -16.63
CA CYS A 236 50.19 -41.83 -17.62
C CYS A 236 49.69 -43.28 -17.51
N ALA A 237 50.61 -44.24 -17.50
CA ALA A 237 50.29 -45.66 -17.35
C ALA A 237 49.64 -45.97 -15.98
N TRP A 238 50.06 -45.26 -14.93
CA TRP A 238 49.47 -45.38 -13.60
C TRP A 238 48.01 -44.90 -13.58
N LEU A 239 47.72 -43.74 -14.19
CA LEU A 239 46.37 -43.19 -14.25
C LEU A 239 45.42 -44.13 -15.01
N ASP A 240 45.85 -44.65 -16.16
CA ASP A 240 45.06 -45.61 -16.94
C ASP A 240 44.79 -46.91 -16.16
N ALA A 241 45.82 -47.47 -15.52
CA ALA A 241 45.66 -48.67 -14.69
C ALA A 241 44.73 -48.43 -13.48
N ARG A 242 44.72 -47.22 -12.92
CA ARG A 242 43.84 -46.85 -11.81
C ARG A 242 42.39 -46.63 -12.24
N LEU A 243 42.16 -46.01 -13.39
CA LEU A 243 40.82 -45.84 -13.94
C LEU A 243 40.24 -47.19 -14.39
N ALA A 244 41.06 -48.06 -14.97
CA ALA A 244 40.65 -49.42 -15.33
C ALA A 244 40.19 -50.25 -14.12
N LYS A 245 40.83 -50.09 -12.95
CA LYS A 245 40.38 -50.71 -11.68
C LYS A 245 39.01 -50.21 -11.22
N GLN A 246 38.56 -49.04 -11.67
CA GLN A 246 37.24 -48.49 -11.42
C GLN A 246 36.23 -48.79 -12.55
N GLY A 247 36.65 -49.53 -13.59
CA GLY A 247 35.81 -49.81 -14.75
C GLY A 247 35.57 -48.61 -15.67
N LEU A 248 36.45 -47.60 -15.61
CA LEU A 248 36.35 -46.35 -16.38
C LEU A 248 37.55 -46.18 -17.32
N GLY A 249 37.32 -45.61 -18.49
CA GLY A 249 38.39 -45.09 -19.36
C GLY A 249 38.69 -43.61 -19.11
N LEU A 250 39.81 -43.12 -19.65
CA LEU A 250 40.18 -41.71 -19.63
C LEU A 250 39.10 -40.82 -20.25
N ASP A 251 38.58 -41.24 -21.42
CA ASP A 251 37.53 -40.52 -22.15
C ASP A 251 36.21 -40.47 -21.37
N ASP A 252 35.88 -41.52 -20.62
CA ASP A 252 34.66 -41.56 -19.80
C ASP A 252 34.72 -40.52 -18.68
N VAL A 253 35.87 -40.42 -17.99
CA VAL A 253 36.08 -39.46 -16.91
C VAL A 253 36.06 -38.02 -17.43
N VAL A 254 36.71 -37.75 -18.57
CA VAL A 254 36.70 -36.42 -19.20
C VAL A 254 35.27 -36.05 -19.63
N ARG A 255 34.54 -36.98 -20.26
CA ARG A 255 33.14 -36.77 -20.65
C ARG A 255 32.25 -36.51 -19.44
N HIS A 256 32.33 -37.34 -18.40
CA HIS A 256 31.55 -37.15 -17.16
C HIS A 256 31.83 -35.80 -16.49
N ALA A 257 33.10 -35.38 -16.45
CA ALA A 257 33.49 -34.08 -15.91
C ALA A 257 32.94 -32.91 -16.75
N GLN A 258 32.98 -33.02 -18.08
CA GLN A 258 32.43 -32.03 -19.00
C GLN A 258 30.90 -31.96 -18.93
N ASP A 259 30.21 -33.11 -18.91
CA ASP A 259 28.75 -33.19 -18.78
C ASP A 259 28.28 -32.57 -17.46
N ARG A 260 28.97 -32.88 -16.36
CA ARG A 260 28.67 -32.30 -15.04
C ARG A 260 28.89 -30.79 -15.04
N GLN A 261 30.00 -30.30 -15.60
CA GLN A 261 30.27 -28.86 -15.69
C GLN A 261 29.26 -28.14 -16.59
N GLY A 262 28.91 -28.73 -17.74
CA GLY A 262 27.91 -28.20 -18.66
C GLY A 262 26.54 -28.09 -18.00
N ALA A 263 26.12 -29.16 -17.32
CA ALA A 263 24.85 -29.21 -16.63
C ALA A 263 24.80 -28.20 -15.46
N SER A 264 25.84 -28.11 -14.63
CA SER A 264 25.91 -27.10 -13.56
C SER A 264 25.92 -25.67 -14.11
N ASN A 265 26.54 -25.42 -15.27
CA ASN A 265 26.53 -24.11 -15.92
C ASN A 265 25.13 -23.73 -16.43
N VAL A 266 24.39 -24.68 -17.02
CA VAL A 266 23.00 -24.45 -17.46
C VAL A 266 22.09 -24.18 -16.27
N THR A 267 22.12 -25.03 -15.23
CA THR A 267 21.30 -24.82 -14.02
C THR A 267 21.65 -23.49 -13.35
N MET A 268 22.94 -23.13 -13.26
CA MET A 268 23.38 -21.85 -12.69
C MET A 268 22.82 -20.66 -13.47
N ARG A 269 22.91 -20.69 -14.80
CA ARG A 269 22.30 -19.67 -15.67
C ARG A 269 20.80 -19.58 -15.44
N ASN A 270 20.09 -20.71 -15.44
CA ASN A 270 18.65 -20.77 -15.21
C ASN A 270 18.28 -20.18 -13.85
N VAL A 271 18.99 -20.54 -12.77
CA VAL A 271 18.76 -19.98 -11.43
C VAL A 271 18.88 -18.45 -11.45
N ILE A 272 19.96 -17.90 -12.03
CA ILE A 272 20.16 -16.44 -12.06
C ILE A 272 19.11 -15.74 -12.93
N THR A 273 18.81 -16.26 -14.11
CA THR A 273 17.80 -15.69 -15.00
C THR A 273 16.40 -15.77 -14.37
N SER A 274 16.05 -16.88 -13.73
CA SER A 274 14.78 -17.07 -13.04
C SER A 274 14.63 -16.16 -11.83
N LEU A 275 15.69 -15.94 -11.03
CA LEU A 275 15.64 -14.99 -9.91
C LEU A 275 15.33 -13.57 -10.39
N ARG A 276 15.87 -13.14 -11.55
CA ARG A 276 15.54 -11.85 -12.17
C ARG A 276 14.11 -11.82 -12.69
N ALA A 277 13.71 -12.82 -13.47
CA ALA A 277 12.37 -12.91 -14.02
C ALA A 277 11.28 -12.94 -12.94
N ILE A 278 11.56 -13.59 -11.80
CA ILE A 278 10.68 -13.57 -10.62
C ILE A 278 10.58 -12.17 -10.00
N SER A 279 11.65 -11.36 -9.99
CA SER A 279 11.57 -9.99 -9.50
C SER A 279 10.82 -9.05 -10.44
N ASP A 280 10.89 -9.30 -11.75
CA ASP A 280 10.23 -8.46 -12.77
C ASP A 280 8.76 -8.86 -13.02
N ALA A 281 8.32 -10.01 -12.50
CA ALA A 281 6.97 -10.53 -12.70
C ALA A 281 5.91 -9.75 -11.92
N ASP A 282 4.77 -9.47 -12.57
CA ASP A 282 3.57 -8.94 -11.90
C ASP A 282 2.87 -10.05 -11.10
N TRP A 283 3.34 -10.27 -9.88
CA TRP A 283 2.76 -11.24 -8.95
C TRP A 283 1.32 -10.93 -8.55
N ALA A 284 0.92 -9.65 -8.58
CA ALA A 284 -0.46 -9.26 -8.29
C ALA A 284 -1.41 -9.83 -9.34
N SER A 285 -1.11 -9.60 -10.62
CA SER A 285 -1.87 -10.18 -11.73
C SER A 285 -1.79 -11.71 -11.74
N TRP A 286 -0.61 -12.29 -11.50
CA TRP A 286 -0.42 -13.74 -11.46
C TRP A 286 -1.28 -14.42 -10.38
N VAL A 287 -1.26 -13.92 -9.13
CA VAL A 287 -2.07 -14.46 -8.03
C VAL A 287 -3.57 -14.38 -8.36
N GLU A 288 -4.03 -13.27 -8.93
CA GLU A 288 -5.44 -13.11 -9.33
C GLU A 288 -5.87 -14.06 -10.44
N SER A 289 -4.92 -14.53 -11.27
CA SER A 289 -5.18 -15.50 -12.35
C SER A 289 -5.32 -16.94 -11.86
N VAL A 290 -4.75 -17.28 -10.70
CA VAL A 290 -4.78 -18.63 -10.11
C VAL A 290 -5.66 -18.74 -8.86
N SER A 291 -6.09 -17.60 -8.30
CA SER A 291 -6.91 -17.56 -7.09
C SER A 291 -8.33 -18.04 -7.37
N LEU A 292 -8.71 -19.15 -6.75
CA LEU A 292 -10.07 -19.67 -6.79
C LEU A 292 -11.07 -18.69 -6.16
N VAL A 293 -10.64 -17.93 -5.14
CA VAL A 293 -11.48 -16.89 -4.51
C VAL A 293 -11.77 -15.75 -5.47
N ASP A 294 -10.76 -15.26 -6.19
CA ASP A 294 -10.93 -14.22 -7.20
C ASP A 294 -11.84 -14.69 -8.34
N ALA A 295 -11.67 -15.94 -8.80
CA ALA A 295 -12.53 -16.53 -9.81
C ALA A 295 -14.01 -16.56 -9.38
N ARG A 296 -14.30 -16.85 -8.10
CA ARG A 296 -15.66 -16.78 -7.56
C ARG A 296 -16.16 -15.34 -7.44
N LEU A 297 -15.37 -14.43 -6.87
CA LEU A 297 -15.81 -13.04 -6.70
C LEU A 297 -16.04 -12.32 -8.03
N ARG A 298 -15.31 -12.69 -9.09
CA ARG A 298 -15.51 -12.18 -10.47
C ARG A 298 -16.85 -12.56 -11.08
N THR A 299 -17.62 -13.51 -10.52
CA THR A 299 -19.00 -13.75 -10.97
C THR A 299 -19.94 -12.63 -10.54
N GLY A 300 -19.55 -11.81 -9.56
CA GLY A 300 -20.28 -10.60 -9.16
C GLY A 300 -20.03 -9.44 -10.13
N PRO A 301 -20.98 -8.49 -10.24
CA PRO A 301 -20.94 -7.43 -11.25
C PRO A 301 -19.83 -6.39 -11.02
N THR A 302 -19.44 -6.15 -9.77
CA THR A 302 -18.54 -5.04 -9.41
C THR A 302 -17.08 -5.47 -9.24
N TYR A 303 -16.82 -6.72 -8.82
CA TYR A 303 -15.48 -7.13 -8.36
C TYR A 303 -14.39 -6.96 -9.41
N ALA A 304 -14.68 -7.30 -10.67
CA ALA A 304 -13.71 -7.17 -11.76
C ALA A 304 -13.34 -5.71 -12.08
N ALA A 305 -14.22 -4.76 -11.79
CA ALA A 305 -14.00 -3.33 -12.01
C ALA A 305 -13.25 -2.64 -10.85
N MET A 306 -13.07 -3.32 -9.71
CA MET A 306 -12.39 -2.78 -8.54
C MET A 306 -10.88 -2.61 -8.77
N ASP A 307 -10.28 -1.62 -8.12
CA ASP A 307 -8.82 -1.52 -8.07
C ASP A 307 -8.20 -2.69 -7.29
N PHE A 308 -6.91 -2.92 -7.50
CA PHE A 308 -6.20 -4.04 -6.86
C PHE A 308 -6.25 -3.95 -5.33
N ALA A 309 -6.09 -2.75 -4.76
CA ALA A 309 -6.14 -2.52 -3.32
C ALA A 309 -7.49 -2.95 -2.73
N THR A 310 -8.58 -2.62 -3.40
CA THR A 310 -9.95 -2.99 -3.02
C THR A 310 -10.18 -4.48 -3.12
N ARG A 311 -9.75 -5.12 -4.22
CA ARG A 311 -9.82 -6.59 -4.33
C ARG A 311 -9.03 -7.28 -3.22
N ASN A 312 -7.90 -6.69 -2.81
CA ASN A 312 -7.13 -7.16 -1.67
C ASN A 312 -7.84 -6.99 -0.31
N LEU A 313 -8.63 -5.92 -0.12
CA LEU A 313 -9.47 -5.77 1.08
C LEU A 313 -10.47 -6.94 1.19
N TYR A 314 -11.04 -7.38 0.08
CA TYR A 314 -12.02 -8.48 0.05
C TYR A 314 -11.31 -9.81 0.36
N ARG A 315 -10.17 -10.07 -0.28
CA ARG A 315 -9.31 -11.24 -0.02
C ARG A 315 -8.93 -11.32 1.46
N THR A 316 -8.39 -10.23 2.01
CA THR A 316 -7.99 -10.15 3.43
C THR A 316 -9.18 -10.41 4.37
N ALA A 317 -10.35 -9.87 4.05
CA ALA A 317 -11.57 -10.07 4.82
C ALA A 317 -12.04 -11.54 4.79
N ILE A 318 -11.88 -12.23 3.66
CA ILE A 318 -12.19 -13.66 3.50
C ILE A 318 -11.18 -14.51 4.27
N GLU A 319 -9.88 -14.25 4.15
CA GLU A 319 -8.83 -14.94 4.92
C GLU A 319 -9.05 -14.79 6.43
N GLU A 320 -9.47 -13.61 6.89
CA GLU A 320 -9.81 -13.38 8.29
C GLU A 320 -11.00 -14.22 8.75
N LEU A 321 -12.08 -14.28 7.96
CA LEU A 321 -13.29 -15.03 8.26
C LEU A 321 -13.03 -16.53 8.24
N ALA A 322 -12.33 -17.03 7.21
CA ALA A 322 -11.99 -18.44 7.07
C ALA A 322 -11.21 -18.94 8.28
N ARG A 323 -10.18 -18.20 8.72
CA ARG A 323 -9.37 -18.55 9.91
C ARG A 323 -10.16 -18.63 11.22
N GLY A 324 -11.29 -17.92 11.34
CA GLY A 324 -12.14 -17.96 12.53
C GLY A 324 -13.37 -18.84 12.37
N SER A 325 -13.48 -19.60 11.28
CA SER A 325 -14.63 -20.47 10.99
C SER A 325 -14.16 -21.89 10.67
N ALA A 326 -15.09 -22.83 10.54
CA ALA A 326 -14.80 -24.18 10.02
C ALA A 326 -14.74 -24.24 8.48
N LEU A 327 -15.03 -23.12 7.80
CA LEU A 327 -15.11 -23.04 6.35
C LEU A 327 -13.78 -22.59 5.73
N GLY A 328 -13.46 -23.13 4.56
CA GLY A 328 -12.36 -22.65 3.73
C GLY A 328 -12.68 -21.30 3.06
N GLU A 329 -11.66 -20.64 2.54
CA GLU A 329 -11.76 -19.29 1.95
C GLU A 329 -12.77 -19.23 0.79
N SER A 330 -12.81 -20.23 -0.09
CA SER A 330 -13.76 -20.29 -1.20
C SER A 330 -15.21 -20.40 -0.71
N ALA A 331 -15.48 -21.19 0.34
CA ALA A 331 -16.82 -21.34 0.91
C ALA A 331 -17.29 -20.06 1.61
N VAL A 332 -16.37 -19.32 2.25
CA VAL A 332 -16.67 -17.98 2.80
C VAL A 332 -17.01 -16.99 1.70
N ALA A 333 -16.27 -17.01 0.58
CA ALA A 333 -16.54 -16.16 -0.58
C ALA A 333 -17.93 -16.46 -1.17
N GLU A 334 -18.28 -17.74 -1.32
CA GLU A 334 -19.61 -18.17 -1.78
C GLU A 334 -20.73 -17.74 -0.83
N ALA A 335 -20.53 -17.86 0.48
CA ALA A 335 -21.51 -17.40 1.47
C ALA A 335 -21.78 -15.89 1.35
N ALA A 336 -20.72 -15.09 1.18
CA ALA A 336 -20.86 -13.64 0.98
C ALA A 336 -21.60 -13.31 -0.34
N LEU A 337 -21.28 -14.01 -1.43
CA LEU A 337 -21.97 -13.86 -2.72
C LEU A 337 -23.44 -14.27 -2.65
N ALA A 338 -23.76 -15.37 -1.97
CA ALA A 338 -25.14 -15.84 -1.81
C ALA A 338 -25.99 -14.85 -1.00
N MET A 339 -25.43 -14.27 0.07
CA MET A 339 -26.12 -13.24 0.85
C MET A 339 -26.34 -11.96 0.05
N ALA A 340 -25.37 -11.59 -0.79
CA ALA A 340 -25.48 -10.44 -1.68
C ALA A 340 -26.53 -10.65 -2.78
N ALA A 341 -26.58 -11.84 -3.37
CA ALA A 341 -27.59 -12.20 -4.37
C ALA A 341 -29.02 -12.25 -3.80
N GLY A 342 -29.17 -12.62 -2.52
CA GLY A 342 -30.47 -12.66 -1.82
C GLY A 342 -30.97 -11.31 -1.29
N ALA A 343 -30.26 -10.21 -1.51
CA ALA A 343 -30.66 -8.90 -1.00
C ALA A 343 -31.89 -8.35 -1.78
N PRO A 344 -32.92 -7.83 -1.07
CA PRO A 344 -34.15 -7.32 -1.71
C PRO A 344 -33.88 -6.13 -2.63
N ASP A 345 -34.74 -5.98 -3.65
CA ASP A 345 -34.68 -4.86 -4.61
C ASP A 345 -35.34 -3.61 -4.03
N GLU A 346 -34.59 -2.91 -3.17
CA GLU A 346 -35.01 -1.69 -2.49
C GLU A 346 -34.03 -0.54 -2.77
N PRO A 347 -34.39 0.73 -2.50
CA PRO A 347 -33.43 1.84 -2.55
C PRO A 347 -32.18 1.55 -1.70
N GLY A 348 -31.00 1.50 -2.33
CA GLY A 348 -29.75 1.04 -1.71
C GLY A 348 -29.41 -0.45 -1.96
N ALA A 349 -30.18 -1.14 -2.81
CA ALA A 349 -29.92 -2.51 -3.23
C ALA A 349 -28.51 -2.69 -3.80
N ALA A 350 -27.99 -1.72 -4.57
CA ALA A 350 -26.63 -1.79 -5.11
C ALA A 350 -25.56 -2.00 -4.02
N ARG A 351 -25.68 -1.30 -2.88
CA ARG A 351 -24.79 -1.47 -1.73
C ARG A 351 -24.91 -2.88 -1.15
N ARG A 352 -26.13 -3.38 -0.92
CA ARG A 352 -26.38 -4.70 -0.29
C ARG A 352 -26.15 -5.89 -1.23
N ARG A 353 -26.25 -5.69 -2.54
CA ARG A 353 -25.97 -6.67 -3.60
C ARG A 353 -24.48 -6.80 -3.93
N ASP A 354 -23.65 -5.93 -3.37
CA ASP A 354 -22.21 -6.10 -3.41
C ASP A 354 -21.75 -7.00 -2.25
N PRO A 355 -20.97 -8.08 -2.51
CA PRO A 355 -20.48 -8.97 -1.45
C PRO A 355 -19.62 -8.23 -0.41
N GLY A 356 -19.03 -7.10 -0.78
CA GLY A 356 -18.31 -6.21 0.11
C GLY A 356 -19.18 -5.66 1.25
N PHE A 357 -20.50 -5.59 1.12
CA PHE A 357 -21.35 -5.19 2.23
C PHE A 357 -21.29 -6.18 3.39
N PHE A 358 -21.21 -7.47 3.07
CA PHE A 358 -21.09 -8.56 4.04
C PHE A 358 -19.63 -8.82 4.45
N LEU A 359 -18.67 -8.60 3.55
CA LEU A 359 -17.26 -8.78 3.88
C LEU A 359 -16.70 -7.60 4.68
N LEU A 360 -17.07 -6.38 4.29
CA LEU A 360 -16.46 -5.16 4.79
C LEU A 360 -17.40 -4.30 5.63
N GLY A 361 -18.65 -4.18 5.24
CA GLY A 361 -19.60 -3.21 5.80
C GLY A 361 -20.46 -3.73 6.96
N GLU A 362 -21.63 -3.11 7.08
CA GLU A 362 -22.61 -3.36 8.15
C GLU A 362 -23.19 -4.79 8.13
N GLY A 363 -23.19 -5.44 6.96
CA GLY A 363 -23.61 -6.84 6.80
C GLY A 363 -22.67 -7.86 7.44
N ARG A 364 -21.48 -7.45 7.88
CA ARG A 364 -20.44 -8.33 8.46
C ARG A 364 -20.94 -9.20 9.61
N ALA A 365 -21.72 -8.64 10.52
CA ALA A 365 -22.24 -9.39 11.66
C ALA A 365 -23.26 -10.49 11.25
N ALA A 366 -23.95 -10.32 10.12
CA ALA A 366 -24.85 -11.33 9.59
C ALA A 366 -24.07 -12.48 8.94
N LEU A 367 -23.05 -12.17 8.14
CA LEU A 367 -22.17 -13.17 7.53
C LEU A 367 -21.42 -13.99 8.60
N GLU A 368 -20.88 -13.33 9.62
CA GLU A 368 -20.20 -14.01 10.73
C GLU A 368 -21.09 -15.02 11.45
N ARG A 369 -22.38 -14.70 11.64
CA ARG A 369 -23.35 -15.66 12.20
C ARG A 369 -23.63 -16.81 11.25
N ALA A 370 -23.78 -16.53 9.95
CA ALA A 370 -24.09 -17.55 8.94
C ALA A 370 -22.97 -18.59 8.81
N ILE A 371 -21.70 -18.17 8.91
CA ILE A 371 -20.55 -19.08 8.77
C ILE A 371 -20.05 -19.68 10.10
N GLY A 372 -20.68 -19.34 11.23
CA GLY A 372 -20.23 -19.77 12.56
C GLY A 372 -18.85 -19.22 12.94
N PHE A 373 -18.59 -17.94 12.67
CA PHE A 373 -17.32 -17.29 12.96
C PHE A 373 -17.13 -17.03 14.46
N HIS A 374 -15.99 -17.45 14.99
CA HIS A 374 -15.60 -17.25 16.39
C HIS A 374 -14.41 -16.27 16.47
N PRO A 375 -14.62 -15.03 16.92
CA PRO A 375 -13.52 -14.08 17.08
C PRO A 375 -12.61 -14.51 18.24
N GLY A 376 -11.29 -14.41 18.05
CA GLY A 376 -10.34 -14.59 19.15
C GLY A 376 -10.57 -13.58 20.30
N ALA A 377 -10.15 -13.94 21.52
CA ALA A 377 -10.44 -13.18 22.74
C ALA A 377 -10.08 -11.69 22.67
N ALA A 378 -8.88 -11.35 22.16
CA ALA A 378 -8.45 -9.97 21.98
C ALA A 378 -9.37 -9.18 21.04
N ARG A 379 -9.80 -9.81 19.93
CA ARG A 379 -10.72 -9.22 18.96
C ARG A 379 -12.12 -9.05 19.56
N TRP A 380 -12.58 -10.02 20.33
CA TRP A 380 -13.85 -9.93 21.04
C TRP A 380 -13.87 -8.75 22.01
N LEU A 381 -12.81 -8.58 22.82
CA LEU A 381 -12.68 -7.46 23.77
C LEU A 381 -12.64 -6.12 23.04
N ARG A 382 -11.85 -6.02 21.96
CA ARG A 382 -11.81 -4.83 21.11
C ARG A 382 -13.19 -4.47 20.56
N ARG A 383 -13.93 -5.45 20.02
CA ARG A 383 -15.29 -5.23 19.51
C ARG A 383 -16.24 -4.74 20.60
N ARG A 384 -16.09 -5.22 21.84
CA ARG A 384 -16.89 -4.73 22.98
C ARG A 384 -16.56 -3.28 23.32
N ALA A 385 -15.28 -2.92 23.35
CA ALA A 385 -14.87 -1.52 23.57
C ALA A 385 -15.43 -0.59 22.47
N LEU A 386 -15.34 -1.00 21.20
CA LEU A 386 -15.84 -0.23 20.05
C LEU A 386 -17.37 -0.04 20.06
N ARG A 387 -18.13 -0.99 20.63
CA ARG A 387 -19.61 -0.88 20.73
C ARG A 387 -20.09 0.27 21.61
N LEU A 388 -19.25 0.78 22.51
CA LEU A 388 -19.59 1.96 23.30
C LEU A 388 -19.68 3.23 22.41
N GLY A 389 -19.16 3.15 21.18
CA GLY A 389 -19.25 4.21 20.18
C GLY A 389 -18.69 5.53 20.70
N ILE A 390 -19.28 6.63 20.25
CA ILE A 390 -18.83 7.97 20.63
C ILE A 390 -18.92 8.23 22.14
N GLY A 391 -19.89 7.60 22.83
CA GLY A 391 -20.04 7.73 24.28
C GLY A 391 -18.88 7.09 25.04
N GLY A 392 -18.41 5.93 24.59
CA GLY A 392 -17.22 5.27 25.14
C GLY A 392 -15.95 6.07 24.93
N TYR A 393 -15.76 6.62 23.73
CA TYR A 393 -14.61 7.46 23.43
C TYR A 393 -14.57 8.72 24.32
N VAL A 394 -15.68 9.45 24.40
CA VAL A 394 -15.79 10.64 25.27
C VAL A 394 -15.59 10.26 26.74
N GLY A 395 -16.18 9.15 27.20
CA GLY A 395 -15.98 8.65 28.56
C GLY A 395 -14.52 8.29 28.86
N ALA A 396 -13.82 7.67 27.91
CA ALA A 396 -12.39 7.36 28.04
C ALA A 396 -11.54 8.63 28.11
N VAL A 397 -11.83 9.65 27.29
CA VAL A 397 -11.16 10.95 27.35
C VAL A 397 -11.39 11.63 28.69
N ILE A 398 -12.64 11.66 29.20
CA ILE A 398 -12.96 12.24 30.51
C ILE A 398 -12.20 11.51 31.63
N ALA A 399 -12.22 10.17 31.63
CA ALA A 399 -11.54 9.36 32.64
C ALA A 399 -10.02 9.56 32.60
N ALA A 400 -9.41 9.57 31.41
CA ALA A 400 -7.99 9.83 31.24
C ALA A 400 -7.62 11.26 31.64
N SER A 401 -8.47 12.25 31.34
CA SER A 401 -8.27 13.65 31.75
C SER A 401 -8.26 13.78 33.27
N ALA A 402 -9.24 13.15 33.94
CA ALA A 402 -9.31 13.11 35.39
C ALA A 402 -8.08 12.41 36.00
N GLY A 403 -7.62 11.30 35.41
CA GLY A 403 -6.43 10.58 35.86
C GLY A 403 -5.14 11.40 35.73
N VAL A 404 -4.92 12.05 34.57
CA VAL A 404 -3.76 12.92 34.32
C VAL A 404 -3.78 14.11 35.28
N LEU A 405 -4.94 14.74 35.46
CA LEU A 405 -5.10 15.88 36.38
C LEU A 405 -4.86 15.47 37.83
N ALA A 406 -5.45 14.36 38.27
CA ALA A 406 -5.28 13.84 39.62
C ALA A 406 -3.82 13.46 39.91
N LEU A 407 -3.12 12.85 38.95
CA LEU A 407 -1.69 12.55 39.06
C LEU A 407 -0.87 13.84 39.19
N GLY A 408 -1.14 14.85 38.35
CA GLY A 408 -0.44 16.14 38.42
C GLY A 408 -0.65 16.84 39.76
N LEU A 409 -1.90 16.91 40.24
CA LEU A 409 -2.22 17.50 41.54
C LEU A 409 -1.60 16.73 42.71
N TRP A 410 -1.60 15.39 42.64
CA TRP A 410 -0.95 14.56 43.65
C TRP A 410 0.56 14.83 43.71
N LEU A 411 1.25 14.87 42.56
CA LEU A 411 2.67 15.17 42.49
C LEU A 411 3.00 16.56 43.08
N VAL A 412 2.19 17.58 42.75
CA VAL A 412 2.36 18.93 43.29
C VAL A 412 2.12 18.94 44.80
N SER A 413 1.04 18.32 45.29
CA SER A 413 0.74 18.25 46.73
C SER A 413 1.80 17.49 47.54
N ALA A 414 2.45 16.51 46.93
CA ALA A 414 3.53 15.74 47.54
C ALA A 414 4.86 16.52 47.58
N ALA A 415 5.12 17.34 46.55
CA ALA A 415 6.31 18.18 46.48
C ALA A 415 6.22 19.43 47.39
N GLU A 416 5.02 20.02 47.49
CA GLU A 416 4.78 21.27 48.23
C GLU A 416 3.60 21.11 49.21
N PRO A 417 3.83 20.50 50.39
CA PRO A 417 2.76 20.19 51.35
C PRO A 417 2.07 21.42 51.97
N THR A 418 2.66 22.61 51.80
CA THR A 418 2.15 23.89 52.33
C THR A 418 1.08 24.52 51.44
N LEU A 419 0.87 24.00 50.22
CA LEU A 419 -0.18 24.47 49.31
C LEU A 419 -1.57 24.23 49.91
N GLY A 420 -2.30 25.32 50.14
CA GLY A 420 -3.68 25.25 50.60
C GLY A 420 -4.63 24.69 49.53
N PRO A 421 -5.82 24.20 49.94
CA PRO A 421 -6.81 23.62 49.03
C PRO A 421 -7.29 24.59 47.94
N GLY A 422 -7.31 25.89 48.21
CA GLY A 422 -7.65 26.92 47.22
C GLY A 422 -6.64 27.02 46.07
N ALA A 423 -5.34 26.89 46.37
CA ALA A 423 -4.29 26.91 45.35
C ALA A 423 -4.35 25.63 44.49
N LEU A 424 -4.59 24.47 45.11
CA LEU A 424 -4.82 23.21 44.40
C LEU A 424 -6.06 23.27 43.50
N ALA A 425 -7.15 23.91 43.95
CA ALA A 425 -8.35 24.09 43.12
C ALA A 425 -8.09 25.01 41.91
N LEU A 426 -7.31 26.08 42.09
CA LEU A 426 -6.92 26.98 41.00
C LEU A 426 -6.02 26.27 39.99
N LEU A 427 -5.04 25.50 40.46
CA LEU A 427 -4.19 24.64 39.63
C LEU A 427 -5.02 23.57 38.89
N ALA A 428 -6.02 22.98 39.54
CA ALA A 428 -6.91 22.01 38.92
C ALA A 428 -7.72 22.64 37.78
N ALA A 429 -8.27 23.83 38.01
CA ALA A 429 -9.04 24.57 37.01
C ALA A 429 -8.17 24.97 35.81
N ALA A 430 -6.98 25.51 36.07
CA ALA A 430 -6.06 25.94 35.00
C ALA A 430 -5.45 24.74 34.25
N GLY A 431 -5.11 23.67 34.97
CA GLY A 431 -4.52 22.44 34.44
C GLY A 431 -5.47 21.53 33.66
N LEU A 432 -6.79 21.77 33.71
CA LEU A 432 -7.79 20.91 33.08
C LEU A 432 -7.58 20.76 31.55
N PHE A 433 -7.30 21.85 30.84
CA PHE A 433 -7.16 21.82 29.37
C PHE A 433 -5.86 21.15 28.91
N PRO A 434 -4.69 21.44 29.49
CA PRO A 434 -3.48 20.66 29.25
C PRO A 434 -3.65 19.17 29.58
N ALA A 435 -4.26 18.84 30.72
CA ALA A 435 -4.54 17.46 31.10
C ALA A 435 -5.46 16.75 30.09
N MET A 436 -6.50 17.44 29.63
CA MET A 436 -7.39 16.94 28.58
C MET A 436 -6.69 16.76 27.23
N GLN A 437 -5.77 17.66 26.85
CA GLN A 437 -4.98 17.49 25.63
C GLN A 437 -4.09 16.24 25.69
N ALA A 438 -3.42 16.01 26.83
CA ALA A 438 -2.63 14.81 27.05
C ALA A 438 -3.52 13.55 27.03
N ALA A 439 -4.69 13.61 27.65
CA ALA A 439 -5.66 12.52 27.67
C ALA A 439 -6.16 12.15 26.27
N VAL A 440 -6.51 13.13 25.44
CA VAL A 440 -6.89 12.90 24.03
C VAL A 440 -5.75 12.20 23.29
N ALA A 441 -4.51 12.69 23.42
CA ALA A 441 -3.36 12.06 22.77
C ALA A 441 -3.12 10.60 23.22
N LEU A 442 -3.32 10.30 24.51
CA LEU A 442 -3.22 8.94 25.05
C LEU A 442 -4.33 8.03 24.53
N VAL A 443 -5.58 8.51 24.52
CA VAL A 443 -6.74 7.75 24.03
C VAL A 443 -6.63 7.51 22.53
N ASP A 444 -6.27 8.53 21.74
CA ASP A 444 -6.04 8.41 20.30
C ASP A 444 -4.94 7.41 20.00
N ARG A 445 -3.81 7.46 20.74
CA ARG A 445 -2.73 6.48 20.60
C ARG A 445 -3.20 5.07 20.93
N ALA A 446 -3.96 4.89 22.01
CA ALA A 446 -4.51 3.59 22.39
C ALA A 446 -5.48 3.05 21.32
N ALA A 447 -6.33 3.92 20.78
CA ALA A 447 -7.27 3.58 19.71
C ALA A 447 -6.53 3.20 18.40
N ALA A 448 -5.52 3.98 18.00
CA ALA A 448 -4.69 3.70 16.82
C ALA A 448 -3.89 2.40 16.93
N MET A 449 -3.54 1.96 18.14
CA MET A 449 -2.93 0.63 18.35
C MET A 449 -3.95 -0.51 18.29
N ALA A 450 -5.21 -0.23 18.65
CA ALA A 450 -6.27 -1.25 18.68
C ALA A 450 -6.89 -1.48 17.30
N ILE A 451 -7.00 -0.42 16.49
CA ILE A 451 -7.75 -0.38 15.23
C ILE A 451 -6.77 -0.26 14.07
N CYS A 452 -7.01 -1.02 13.01
CA CYS A 452 -6.23 -0.91 11.79
C CYS A 452 -6.91 0.11 10.88
N ALA A 453 -6.11 1.01 10.31
CA ALA A 453 -6.58 1.94 9.29
C ALA A 453 -7.22 1.17 8.14
N ARG A 454 -8.39 1.61 7.68
CA ARG A 454 -9.09 0.93 6.58
C ARG A 454 -9.29 1.84 5.39
N ALA A 455 -8.67 1.47 4.27
CA ALA A 455 -8.93 2.14 3.00
C ALA A 455 -10.39 1.96 2.57
N LEU A 456 -10.99 3.04 2.08
CA LEU A 456 -12.29 2.99 1.44
C LEU A 456 -12.17 2.27 0.09
N PRO A 457 -13.10 1.35 -0.24
CA PRO A 457 -13.05 0.58 -1.48
C PRO A 457 -13.31 1.48 -2.70
N GLY A 458 -12.72 1.15 -3.85
CA GLY A 458 -12.77 1.95 -5.07
C GLY A 458 -12.69 1.13 -6.37
N LEU A 459 -13.20 1.72 -7.44
CA LEU A 459 -13.09 1.22 -8.81
C LEU A 459 -11.76 1.64 -9.44
N SER A 460 -11.23 0.84 -10.37
CA SER A 460 -9.94 1.08 -11.03
C SER A 460 -10.00 2.16 -12.12
N LEU A 461 -11.08 2.16 -12.92
CA LEU A 461 -11.32 3.10 -14.04
C LEU A 461 -10.09 3.28 -14.96
N PRO A 462 -9.50 2.20 -15.52
CA PRO A 462 -8.22 2.27 -16.23
C PRO A 462 -8.23 3.27 -17.41
N ASP A 463 -9.35 3.35 -18.13
CA ASP A 463 -9.55 4.25 -19.28
C ASP A 463 -10.06 5.66 -18.89
N GLY A 464 -10.08 5.97 -17.59
CA GLY A 464 -10.66 7.18 -17.04
C GLY A 464 -12.16 7.03 -16.71
N PRO A 465 -12.77 8.05 -16.08
CA PRO A 465 -14.18 8.01 -15.72
C PRO A 465 -15.07 8.12 -16.97
N PRO A 466 -16.12 7.28 -17.08
CA PRO A 466 -17.13 7.38 -18.13
C PRO A 466 -18.07 8.56 -17.92
N ALA A 467 -18.93 8.85 -18.90
CA ALA A 467 -19.85 9.99 -18.88
C ALA A 467 -20.81 10.01 -17.67
N HIS A 468 -21.21 8.86 -17.13
CA HIS A 468 -22.07 8.80 -15.95
C HIS A 468 -21.33 9.06 -14.62
N LEU A 469 -20.00 9.20 -14.64
CA LEU A 469 -19.16 9.62 -13.52
C LEU A 469 -18.43 10.94 -13.83
N ARG A 470 -18.98 11.74 -14.74
CA ARG A 470 -18.39 13.00 -15.19
C ARG A 470 -18.05 13.88 -14.00
N THR A 471 -16.83 14.39 -13.97
CA THR A 471 -16.27 15.10 -12.83
C THR A 471 -15.68 16.43 -13.25
N LEU A 472 -15.98 17.48 -12.48
CA LEU A 472 -15.38 18.80 -12.63
C LEU A 472 -14.37 19.05 -11.51
N VAL A 473 -13.11 19.26 -11.87
CA VAL A 473 -12.07 19.76 -10.96
C VAL A 473 -12.20 21.29 -10.90
N ALA A 474 -12.68 21.80 -9.76
CA ALA A 474 -12.88 23.22 -9.53
C ALA A 474 -11.75 23.78 -8.67
N VAL A 475 -11.09 24.83 -9.16
CA VAL A 475 -10.01 25.53 -8.43
C VAL A 475 -10.48 26.95 -8.07
N PRO A 476 -10.97 27.18 -6.83
CA PRO A 476 -11.39 28.49 -6.38
C PRO A 476 -10.20 29.46 -6.30
N THR A 477 -10.25 30.53 -7.09
CA THR A 477 -9.13 31.49 -7.21
C THR A 477 -9.59 32.95 -7.23
N LEU A 478 -8.67 33.89 -7.01
CA LEU A 478 -8.88 35.32 -7.23
C LEU A 478 -8.12 35.74 -8.48
N LEU A 479 -8.77 36.54 -9.35
CA LEU A 479 -8.10 37.17 -10.49
C LEU A 479 -7.47 38.49 -10.05
N GLY A 480 -6.21 38.43 -9.63
CA GLY A 480 -5.43 39.60 -9.23
C GLY A 480 -4.89 40.37 -10.43
N ASP A 481 -3.74 39.95 -10.94
CA ASP A 481 -3.08 40.53 -12.09
C ASP A 481 -2.83 39.50 -13.21
N ALA A 482 -2.30 39.96 -14.35
CA ALA A 482 -2.05 39.10 -15.50
C ALA A 482 -0.98 38.02 -15.26
N ALA A 483 -0.03 38.25 -14.35
CA ALA A 483 1.01 37.27 -14.02
C ALA A 483 0.44 36.15 -13.15
N ASP A 484 -0.37 36.50 -12.16
CA ASP A 484 -1.13 35.55 -11.34
C ASP A 484 -2.07 34.70 -12.21
N VAL A 485 -2.75 35.32 -13.18
CA VAL A 485 -3.61 34.61 -14.15
C VAL A 485 -2.81 33.59 -14.95
N ALA A 486 -1.63 33.96 -15.45
CA ALA A 486 -0.78 33.05 -16.23
C ALA A 486 -0.36 31.82 -15.40
N LEU A 487 0.03 32.03 -14.13
CA LEU A 487 0.39 30.95 -13.21
C LEU A 487 -0.81 30.03 -12.91
N GLN A 488 -2.01 30.58 -12.75
CA GLN A 488 -3.22 29.80 -12.50
C GLN A 488 -3.63 28.96 -13.71
N VAL A 489 -3.49 29.49 -14.92
CA VAL A 489 -3.73 28.77 -16.17
C VAL A 489 -2.71 27.63 -16.34
N GLU A 490 -1.43 27.90 -16.08
CA GLU A 490 -0.38 26.87 -16.11
C GLU A 490 -0.64 25.76 -15.08
N ALA A 491 -0.99 26.12 -13.84
CA ALA A 491 -1.34 25.14 -12.80
C ALA A 491 -2.52 24.24 -13.20
N LEU A 492 -3.53 24.80 -13.89
CA LEU A 492 -4.66 24.04 -14.41
C LEU A 492 -4.22 23.03 -15.48
N GLU A 493 -3.29 23.41 -16.37
CA GLU A 493 -2.70 22.49 -17.35
C GLU A 493 -1.92 21.37 -16.67
N VAL A 494 -1.13 21.66 -15.63
CA VAL A 494 -0.40 20.64 -14.85
C VAL A 494 -1.37 19.64 -14.19
N HIS A 495 -2.50 20.12 -13.66
CA HIS A 495 -3.55 19.23 -13.13
C HIS A 495 -4.11 18.32 -14.22
N HIS A 496 -4.37 18.85 -15.42
CA HIS A 496 -4.79 18.05 -16.56
C HIS A 496 -3.74 17.03 -17.00
N LEU A 497 -2.47 17.39 -17.10
CA LEU A 497 -1.42 16.45 -17.50
C LEU A 497 -1.23 15.32 -16.48
N SER A 498 -1.48 15.61 -15.19
CA SER A 498 -1.35 14.62 -14.12
C SER A 498 -2.60 13.74 -13.94
N ASN A 499 -3.79 14.26 -14.27
CA ASN A 499 -5.08 13.62 -13.95
C ASN A 499 -6.07 13.59 -15.12
N GLY A 500 -5.59 13.83 -16.34
CA GLY A 500 -6.39 13.81 -17.56
C GLY A 500 -6.77 12.39 -17.97
N GLY A 501 -7.74 12.30 -18.90
CA GLY A 501 -8.32 11.04 -19.36
C GLY A 501 -9.79 10.91 -18.96
N GLY A 502 -10.58 10.26 -19.82
CA GLY A 502 -12.03 10.16 -19.66
C GLY A 502 -12.75 11.52 -19.55
N GLU A 503 -13.84 11.53 -18.80
CA GLU A 503 -14.77 12.65 -18.62
C GLU A 503 -14.45 13.51 -17.39
N ILE A 504 -13.18 13.94 -17.29
CA ILE A 504 -12.68 14.91 -16.31
C ILE A 504 -12.47 16.27 -16.97
N TYR A 505 -13.07 17.30 -16.37
CA TYR A 505 -13.03 18.69 -16.80
C TYR A 505 -12.39 19.56 -15.71
N PHE A 506 -11.81 20.70 -16.10
CA PHE A 506 -11.03 21.56 -15.21
C PHE A 506 -11.53 23.00 -15.31
N ALA A 507 -11.87 23.61 -14.17
CA ALA A 507 -12.39 24.97 -14.13
C ALA A 507 -11.61 25.87 -13.15
N LEU A 508 -11.22 27.05 -13.62
CA LEU A 508 -10.90 28.17 -12.73
C LEU A 508 -12.22 28.76 -12.22
N LEU A 509 -12.44 28.65 -10.91
CA LEU A 509 -13.63 29.17 -10.24
C LEU A 509 -13.29 30.52 -9.59
N SER A 510 -13.45 31.59 -10.36
CA SER A 510 -12.75 32.85 -10.09
C SER A 510 -13.68 33.95 -9.58
N ASP A 511 -13.16 34.71 -8.59
CA ASP A 511 -13.74 35.98 -8.13
C ASP A 511 -12.73 37.11 -8.35
N TRP A 512 -13.22 38.34 -8.27
CA TRP A 512 -12.36 39.49 -8.09
C TRP A 512 -11.85 39.64 -6.65
N PRO A 513 -10.69 40.29 -6.45
CA PRO A 513 -10.31 40.86 -5.16
C PRO A 513 -11.36 41.87 -4.65
N ASP A 514 -11.46 41.99 -3.33
CA ASP A 514 -12.35 42.92 -2.63
C ASP A 514 -12.07 44.38 -3.10
N ALA A 515 -13.12 45.12 -3.43
CA ALA A 515 -13.02 46.48 -4.00
C ALA A 515 -14.05 47.45 -3.42
N ALA A 516 -13.81 48.75 -3.61
CA ALA A 516 -14.74 49.81 -3.21
C ALA A 516 -15.91 50.01 -4.20
N ALA A 517 -15.82 49.44 -5.40
CA ALA A 517 -16.83 49.53 -6.45
C ALA A 517 -17.09 48.14 -7.06
N GLU A 518 -18.25 47.96 -7.70
CA GLU A 518 -18.64 46.69 -8.34
C GLU A 518 -17.66 46.28 -9.44
N THR A 519 -17.21 47.25 -10.25
CA THR A 519 -16.23 47.08 -11.32
C THR A 519 -15.06 48.04 -11.16
N THR A 520 -13.85 47.59 -11.47
CA THR A 520 -12.62 48.40 -11.51
C THR A 520 -12.00 48.42 -12.90
N PRO A 521 -11.19 49.44 -13.25
CA PRO A 521 -10.52 49.50 -14.56
C PRO A 521 -9.58 48.32 -14.86
N ALA A 522 -9.09 47.62 -13.82
CA ALA A 522 -8.22 46.46 -13.96
C ALA A 522 -8.98 45.16 -14.29
N ASP A 523 -10.30 45.12 -14.08
CA ASP A 523 -11.08 43.88 -14.22
C ASP A 523 -11.11 43.39 -15.68
N ALA A 524 -11.47 44.26 -16.62
CA ALA A 524 -11.60 43.90 -18.04
C ALA A 524 -10.31 43.32 -18.66
N PRO A 525 -9.12 43.95 -18.53
CA PRO A 525 -7.89 43.38 -19.08
C PRO A 525 -7.48 42.06 -18.41
N THR A 526 -7.66 41.94 -17.08
CA THR A 526 -7.33 40.69 -16.36
C THR A 526 -8.26 39.55 -16.76
N LEU A 527 -9.56 39.82 -16.92
CA LEU A 527 -10.52 38.81 -17.40
C LEU A 527 -10.19 38.38 -18.84
N ALA A 528 -9.87 39.33 -19.72
CA ALA A 528 -9.49 39.02 -21.11
C ALA A 528 -8.24 38.14 -21.17
N ALA A 529 -7.24 38.37 -20.31
CA ALA A 529 -6.07 37.52 -20.20
C ALA A 529 -6.43 36.09 -19.76
N ALA A 530 -7.33 35.94 -18.80
CA ALA A 530 -7.79 34.63 -18.33
C ALA A 530 -8.56 33.87 -19.43
N VAL A 531 -9.47 34.55 -20.13
CA VAL A 531 -10.21 34.00 -21.27
C VAL A 531 -9.26 33.53 -22.37
N ALA A 532 -8.27 34.36 -22.74
CA ALA A 532 -7.26 34.01 -23.74
C ALA A 532 -6.42 32.80 -23.32
N GLY A 533 -6.02 32.73 -22.04
CA GLY A 533 -5.28 31.59 -21.48
C GLY A 533 -6.04 30.27 -21.57
N ILE A 534 -7.32 30.27 -21.16
CA ILE A 534 -8.17 29.08 -21.24
C ILE A 534 -8.46 28.67 -22.70
N ALA A 535 -8.68 29.63 -23.59
CA ALA A 535 -8.82 29.36 -25.02
C ALA A 535 -7.55 28.71 -25.62
N ALA A 536 -6.37 29.19 -25.21
CA ALA A 536 -5.10 28.60 -25.63
C ALA A 536 -4.92 27.15 -25.13
N LEU A 537 -5.35 26.83 -23.91
CA LEU A 537 -5.34 25.46 -23.41
C LEU A 537 -6.28 24.55 -24.20
N ASN A 538 -7.52 24.99 -24.45
CA ASN A 538 -8.49 24.21 -25.24
C ASN A 538 -8.08 24.05 -26.71
N ALA A 539 -7.23 24.93 -27.25
CA ALA A 539 -6.65 24.75 -28.58
C ALA A 539 -5.53 23.68 -28.59
N ARG A 540 -4.83 23.48 -27.47
CA ARG A 540 -3.72 22.49 -27.35
C ARG A 540 -4.22 21.09 -27.02
N HIS A 541 -5.30 20.97 -26.27
CA HIS A 541 -5.80 19.70 -25.74
C HIS A 541 -7.16 19.35 -26.32
N ALA A 542 -7.33 18.08 -26.72
CA ALA A 542 -8.58 17.62 -27.31
C ALA A 542 -9.77 17.75 -26.33
N PRO A 543 -10.96 18.16 -26.80
CA PRO A 543 -12.15 18.26 -25.96
C PRO A 543 -12.58 16.89 -25.40
N GLY A 544 -13.39 16.93 -24.34
CA GLY A 544 -14.13 15.76 -23.86
C GLY A 544 -15.44 15.56 -24.63
N ALA A 545 -16.22 14.53 -24.29
CA ALA A 545 -17.48 14.26 -24.97
C ALA A 545 -18.56 15.34 -24.72
N ALA A 546 -18.46 16.11 -23.64
CA ALA A 546 -19.37 17.21 -23.29
C ALA A 546 -18.79 18.61 -23.57
N GLY A 547 -17.69 18.72 -24.32
CA GLY A 547 -17.15 19.99 -24.78
C GLY A 547 -15.72 20.28 -24.31
N PRO A 548 -15.33 21.57 -24.20
CA PRO A 548 -13.96 21.97 -23.87
C PRO A 548 -13.53 21.45 -22.50
N ARG A 549 -12.26 21.06 -22.36
CA ARG A 549 -11.73 20.49 -21.10
C ARG A 549 -11.48 21.55 -20.03
N PHE A 550 -11.14 22.76 -20.46
CA PHE A 550 -10.79 23.87 -19.58
C PHE A 550 -11.87 24.93 -19.63
N LEU A 551 -12.26 25.44 -18.46
CA LEU A 551 -13.37 26.38 -18.31
C LEU A 551 -12.94 27.57 -17.43
N LEU A 552 -13.47 28.76 -17.73
CA LEU A 552 -13.36 29.91 -16.86
C LEU A 552 -14.73 30.28 -16.32
N LEU A 553 -15.02 29.89 -15.07
CA LEU A 553 -16.28 30.26 -14.42
C LEU A 553 -16.01 31.46 -13.51
N HIS A 554 -16.29 32.66 -14.02
CA HIS A 554 -15.99 33.93 -13.36
C HIS A 554 -17.24 34.62 -12.82
N ARG A 555 -17.22 35.07 -11.56
CA ARG A 555 -18.35 35.74 -10.90
C ARG A 555 -18.18 37.25 -10.78
N ARG A 556 -19.29 38.00 -10.88
CA ARG A 556 -19.32 39.44 -10.59
C ARG A 556 -19.24 39.72 -9.09
N ARG A 557 -18.80 40.93 -8.73
CA ARG A 557 -18.85 41.39 -7.33
C ARG A 557 -20.30 41.66 -6.92
N VAL A 558 -20.61 41.42 -5.65
CA VAL A 558 -21.85 41.81 -4.99
C VAL A 558 -21.48 42.64 -3.76
N PHE A 559 -22.26 43.67 -3.45
CA PHE A 559 -22.02 44.48 -2.27
C PHE A 559 -22.30 43.66 -1.00
N ALA A 560 -21.30 43.54 -0.12
CA ALA A 560 -21.41 42.85 1.15
C ALA A 560 -21.58 43.88 2.29
N PRO A 561 -22.80 44.11 2.82
CA PRO A 561 -23.05 45.18 3.79
C PRO A 561 -22.24 45.03 5.07
N LEU A 562 -22.04 43.80 5.52
CA LEU A 562 -21.27 43.50 6.74
C LEU A 562 -19.77 43.78 6.61
N GLN A 563 -19.23 43.75 5.39
CA GLN A 563 -17.81 44.05 5.14
C GLN A 563 -17.59 45.44 4.52
N GLY A 564 -18.65 46.11 4.07
CA GLY A 564 -18.58 47.46 3.50
C GLY A 564 -17.82 47.52 2.18
N CYS A 565 -17.74 46.41 1.44
CA CYS A 565 -17.03 46.33 0.17
C CYS A 565 -17.79 45.48 -0.86
N TRP A 566 -17.39 45.61 -2.12
CA TRP A 566 -17.81 44.76 -3.22
C TRP A 566 -16.86 43.56 -3.29
N MET A 567 -17.42 42.36 -3.23
CA MET A 567 -16.65 41.11 -3.20
C MET A 567 -17.47 39.96 -3.79
N GLY A 568 -16.84 38.81 -4.03
CA GLY A 568 -17.56 37.60 -4.41
C GLY A 568 -18.49 37.13 -3.28
N TRP A 569 -19.75 36.85 -3.62
CA TRP A 569 -20.74 36.41 -2.65
C TRP A 569 -20.27 35.15 -1.90
N GLU A 570 -20.30 35.20 -0.57
CA GLU A 570 -19.87 34.13 0.37
C GLU A 570 -18.51 33.47 0.10
N ARG A 571 -17.60 34.15 -0.62
CA ARG A 571 -16.24 33.65 -0.92
C ARG A 571 -16.28 32.20 -1.44
N LYS A 572 -15.45 31.30 -0.88
CA LYS A 572 -15.31 29.90 -1.33
C LYS A 572 -16.62 29.11 -1.24
N ARG A 573 -17.40 29.26 -0.16
CA ARG A 573 -18.70 28.59 0.00
C ARG A 573 -19.66 28.98 -1.11
N GLY A 574 -19.82 30.30 -1.31
CA GLY A 574 -20.72 30.83 -2.32
C GLY A 574 -20.32 30.40 -3.73
N LYS A 575 -19.02 30.39 -4.05
CA LYS A 575 -18.51 29.91 -5.33
C LYS A 575 -18.98 28.48 -5.63
N LEU A 576 -18.78 27.57 -4.67
CA LEU A 576 -19.13 26.16 -4.84
C LEU A 576 -20.65 25.96 -4.85
N HIS A 577 -21.39 26.69 -4.03
CA HIS A 577 -22.84 26.61 -4.01
C HIS A 577 -23.46 27.10 -5.33
N GLU A 578 -23.05 28.27 -5.84
CA GLU A 578 -23.53 28.74 -7.14
C GLU A 578 -23.07 27.84 -8.28
N LEU A 579 -21.86 27.26 -8.20
CA LEU A 579 -21.39 26.28 -9.18
C LEU A 579 -22.33 25.06 -9.23
N ASN A 580 -22.70 24.51 -8.07
CA ASN A 580 -23.61 23.37 -8.00
C ASN A 580 -24.99 23.71 -8.60
N ARG A 581 -25.50 24.91 -8.32
CA ARG A 581 -26.75 25.41 -8.92
C ARG A 581 -26.63 25.57 -10.44
N LEU A 582 -25.53 26.14 -10.93
CA LEU A 582 -25.25 26.31 -12.35
C LEU A 582 -25.17 24.95 -13.07
N LEU A 583 -24.50 23.96 -12.46
CA LEU A 583 -24.42 22.57 -12.95
C LEU A 583 -25.77 21.82 -12.96
N ARG A 584 -26.80 22.40 -12.32
CA ARG A 584 -28.19 21.92 -12.34
C ARG A 584 -29.13 22.85 -13.11
N GLY A 585 -28.58 23.80 -13.86
CA GLY A 585 -29.32 24.65 -14.80
C GLY A 585 -29.89 25.93 -14.22
N ALA A 586 -29.42 26.38 -13.05
CA ALA A 586 -29.80 27.68 -12.51
C ALA A 586 -29.26 28.83 -13.37
N ASP A 587 -30.11 29.80 -13.68
CA ASP A 587 -29.82 30.99 -14.48
C ASP A 587 -29.66 32.27 -13.62
N ASP A 588 -29.95 32.18 -12.32
CA ASP A 588 -29.93 33.28 -11.35
C ASP A 588 -28.61 33.39 -10.56
N THR A 589 -27.52 32.87 -11.12
CA THR A 589 -26.19 32.92 -10.49
C THR A 589 -25.42 34.19 -10.84
N THR A 590 -24.33 34.46 -10.12
CA THR A 590 -23.44 35.60 -10.36
C THR A 590 -22.36 35.35 -11.42
N PHE A 591 -22.35 34.18 -12.07
CA PHE A 591 -21.39 33.86 -13.15
C PHE A 591 -21.65 34.70 -14.42
N ILE A 592 -20.58 35.21 -15.03
CA ILE A 592 -20.66 36.18 -16.13
C ILE A 592 -20.44 35.55 -17.53
N ALA A 593 -19.78 34.39 -17.64
CA ALA A 593 -19.59 33.67 -18.92
C ALA A 593 -19.05 32.23 -18.71
N ASP A 594 -19.19 31.41 -19.76
CA ASP A 594 -19.01 29.95 -19.91
C ASP A 594 -20.12 29.05 -19.33
N ALA A 595 -20.70 28.22 -20.21
CA ALA A 595 -21.63 27.16 -19.82
C ALA A 595 -20.82 25.92 -19.38
N PRO A 596 -21.04 25.37 -18.18
CA PRO A 596 -20.35 24.17 -17.76
C PRO A 596 -20.87 22.94 -18.53
N PRO A 597 -20.11 21.84 -18.58
CA PRO A 597 -20.56 20.60 -19.20
C PRO A 597 -21.82 20.08 -18.50
N GLU A 598 -22.77 19.60 -19.28
CA GLU A 598 -23.97 18.96 -18.74
C GLU A 598 -23.63 17.65 -18.03
N GLY A 599 -24.49 17.20 -17.10
CA GLY A 599 -24.38 15.87 -16.51
C GLY A 599 -23.15 15.64 -15.64
N VAL A 600 -22.52 16.69 -15.11
CA VAL A 600 -21.50 16.54 -14.05
C VAL A 600 -22.16 15.94 -12.81
N VAL A 601 -21.56 14.88 -12.29
CA VAL A 601 -22.02 14.15 -11.09
C VAL A 601 -21.17 14.55 -9.88
N PHE A 602 -19.85 14.66 -10.07
CA PHE A 602 -18.93 14.98 -8.99
C PHE A 602 -18.20 16.31 -9.21
N VAL A 603 -17.91 17.01 -8.12
CA VAL A 603 -16.99 18.15 -8.11
C VAL A 603 -15.82 17.83 -7.19
N LEU A 604 -14.59 17.95 -7.71
CA LEU A 604 -13.35 17.90 -6.94
C LEU A 604 -12.86 19.32 -6.71
N THR A 605 -12.98 19.81 -5.47
CA THR A 605 -12.50 21.16 -5.11
C THR A 605 -11.06 21.10 -4.60
N LEU A 606 -10.21 21.97 -5.14
CA LEU A 606 -8.80 22.13 -4.78
C LEU A 606 -8.51 23.60 -4.49
N ASP A 607 -7.69 23.90 -3.48
CA ASP A 607 -7.22 25.29 -3.33
C ASP A 607 -6.16 25.60 -4.42
N ALA A 608 -5.94 26.88 -4.72
CA ALA A 608 -4.99 27.29 -5.76
C ALA A 608 -3.54 26.85 -5.50
N ASP A 609 -3.17 26.59 -4.24
CA ASP A 609 -1.87 26.07 -3.80
C ASP A 609 -1.84 24.54 -3.65
N THR A 610 -2.95 23.85 -3.95
CA THR A 610 -3.04 22.39 -3.86
C THR A 610 -2.52 21.75 -5.12
N ARG A 611 -1.52 20.89 -4.99
CA ARG A 611 -1.01 20.07 -6.08
C ARG A 611 -1.76 18.74 -6.08
N LEU A 612 -2.19 18.32 -7.27
CA LEU A 612 -2.90 17.08 -7.51
C LEU A 612 -1.96 16.05 -8.16
N PRO A 613 -1.39 15.10 -7.40
CA PRO A 613 -0.53 14.05 -7.94
C PRO A 613 -1.22 13.20 -9.01
N ARG A 614 -0.41 12.41 -9.72
CA ARG A 614 -0.91 11.56 -10.82
C ARG A 614 -2.02 10.61 -10.35
N ASP A 615 -3.07 10.51 -11.17
CA ASP A 615 -4.22 9.60 -11.00
C ASP A 615 -5.08 9.81 -9.73
N VAL A 616 -4.82 10.83 -8.91
CA VAL A 616 -5.56 11.10 -7.67
C VAL A 616 -7.03 11.38 -7.95
N ALA A 617 -7.36 12.19 -8.96
CA ALA A 617 -8.76 12.45 -9.33
C ALA A 617 -9.48 11.15 -9.69
N ARG A 618 -8.87 10.33 -10.56
CA ARG A 618 -9.41 9.03 -10.95
C ARG A 618 -9.67 8.13 -9.74
N ARG A 619 -8.73 8.05 -8.80
CA ARG A 619 -8.88 7.23 -7.58
C ARG A 619 -10.01 7.74 -6.69
N LEU A 620 -10.14 9.06 -6.51
CA LEU A 620 -11.24 9.65 -5.75
C LEU A 620 -12.61 9.39 -6.40
N ILE A 621 -12.71 9.54 -7.73
CA ILE A 621 -13.93 9.23 -8.50
C ILE A 621 -14.27 7.74 -8.37
N GLY A 622 -13.29 6.86 -8.53
CA GLY A 622 -13.46 5.41 -8.38
C GLY A 622 -13.96 5.03 -6.99
N LYS A 623 -13.52 5.72 -5.93
CA LYS A 623 -14.04 5.52 -4.58
C LYS A 623 -15.46 6.05 -4.43
N MET A 624 -15.79 7.25 -4.91
CA MET A 624 -17.17 7.78 -4.87
C MET A 624 -18.16 6.85 -5.60
N ALA A 625 -17.74 6.28 -6.73
CA ALA A 625 -18.56 5.40 -7.55
C ALA A 625 -18.73 3.98 -7.01
N HIS A 626 -17.92 3.56 -6.03
CA HIS A 626 -18.00 2.21 -5.49
C HIS A 626 -19.33 2.00 -4.73
N PRO A 627 -20.07 0.88 -4.90
CA PRO A 627 -21.40 0.68 -4.31
C PRO A 627 -21.48 0.86 -2.78
N LEU A 628 -20.39 0.57 -2.07
CA LEU A 628 -20.29 0.78 -0.62
C LEU A 628 -20.15 2.25 -0.19
N ASN A 629 -19.84 3.15 -1.11
CA ASN A 629 -19.58 4.55 -0.83
C ASN A 629 -20.67 5.48 -1.41
N ILE A 630 -21.54 4.99 -2.28
CA ILE A 630 -22.65 5.77 -2.84
C ILE A 630 -23.50 6.35 -1.71
N ALA A 631 -23.62 7.68 -1.69
CA ALA A 631 -24.34 8.42 -0.66
C ALA A 631 -25.84 8.10 -0.70
N ARG A 632 -26.43 7.84 0.47
CA ARG A 632 -27.87 7.80 0.65
C ARG A 632 -28.34 8.90 1.58
N TYR A 633 -29.04 9.87 1.01
CA TYR A 633 -29.73 10.90 1.76
C TYR A 633 -31.01 10.35 2.40
N ASP A 634 -31.20 10.61 3.69
CA ASP A 634 -32.44 10.34 4.41
C ASP A 634 -33.21 11.66 4.62
N PRO A 635 -34.38 11.84 3.98
CA PRO A 635 -35.21 13.03 4.14
C PRO A 635 -35.71 13.25 5.58
N ALA A 636 -35.93 12.18 6.35
CA ALA A 636 -36.43 12.28 7.72
C ALA A 636 -35.34 12.75 8.67
N ALA A 637 -34.13 12.20 8.54
CA ALA A 637 -32.97 12.65 9.30
C ALA A 637 -32.36 13.95 8.76
N GLY A 638 -32.68 14.34 7.52
CA GLY A 638 -32.11 15.49 6.85
C GLY A 638 -30.60 15.39 6.74
N ARG A 639 -30.04 14.24 6.32
CA ARG A 639 -28.59 14.04 6.14
C ARG A 639 -28.28 12.76 5.39
N VAL A 640 -27.03 12.61 4.97
CA VAL A 640 -26.53 11.34 4.42
C VAL A 640 -26.34 10.32 5.56
N VAL A 641 -26.98 9.16 5.44
CA VAL A 641 -27.01 8.10 6.48
C VAL A 641 -26.28 6.82 6.09
N GLU A 642 -25.92 6.66 4.82
CA GLU A 642 -25.07 5.57 4.29
C GLU A 642 -24.21 6.13 3.15
N GLY A 643 -23.07 5.48 2.89
CA GLY A 643 -22.07 5.99 1.94
C GLY A 643 -21.52 7.36 2.38
N TYR A 644 -20.96 8.10 1.43
CA TYR A 644 -20.36 9.40 1.68
C TYR A 644 -20.75 10.38 0.58
N GLY A 645 -21.34 11.52 0.96
CA GLY A 645 -21.62 12.61 0.02
C GLY A 645 -20.36 13.41 -0.31
N ILE A 646 -19.32 13.29 0.52
CA ILE A 646 -18.03 13.92 0.30
C ILE A 646 -16.88 13.01 0.72
N MET A 647 -15.78 13.04 -0.01
CA MET A 647 -14.59 12.25 0.24
C MET A 647 -13.34 13.13 0.30
N GLN A 648 -12.75 13.16 1.48
CA GLN A 648 -11.56 13.92 1.83
C GLN A 648 -10.31 13.08 1.57
N PRO A 649 -9.40 13.48 0.67
CA PRO A 649 -8.07 12.89 0.58
C PRO A 649 -7.21 13.32 1.77
N ARG A 650 -6.14 12.58 2.04
CA ARG A 650 -5.08 13.03 2.94
C ARG A 650 -4.41 14.27 2.35
N VAL A 651 -4.20 15.28 3.20
CA VAL A 651 -3.44 16.48 2.85
C VAL A 651 -2.04 16.34 3.43
N THR A 652 -1.04 16.32 2.56
CA THR A 652 0.37 16.16 2.94
C THR A 652 1.12 17.48 2.68
N PRO A 653 1.81 18.05 3.69
CA PRO A 653 2.65 19.22 3.49
C PRO A 653 3.77 18.93 2.48
N ALA A 654 4.01 19.85 1.55
CA ALA A 654 5.12 19.78 0.61
C ALA A 654 6.46 19.74 1.36
N LEU A 655 7.40 18.92 0.87
CA LEU A 655 8.78 18.96 1.35
C LEU A 655 9.43 20.28 0.93
N PRO A 656 10.04 21.03 1.85
CA PRO A 656 10.90 22.14 1.48
C PRO A 656 12.05 21.60 0.60
N MET A 657 12.27 22.19 -0.57
CA MET A 657 13.43 21.89 -1.42
C MET A 657 14.74 22.14 -0.63
N ALA A 658 15.76 21.29 -0.81
CA ALA A 658 17.03 21.45 -0.10
C ALA A 658 17.68 22.81 -0.44
N GLY A 659 17.74 23.71 0.55
CA GLY A 659 18.25 25.08 0.39
C GLY A 659 17.16 26.17 0.44
N GLU A 660 15.89 25.79 0.33
CA GLU A 660 14.73 26.69 0.34
C GLU A 660 13.83 26.36 1.55
N GLY A 661 13.26 27.40 2.17
CA GLY A 661 12.36 27.28 3.32
C GLY A 661 12.94 27.78 4.65
N SER A 662 12.10 28.43 5.44
CA SER A 662 12.51 29.04 6.70
C SER A 662 12.76 28.01 7.80
N ALA A 663 13.46 28.40 8.87
CA ALA A 663 13.60 27.57 10.06
C ALA A 663 12.23 27.19 10.66
N TYR A 664 11.26 28.11 10.61
CA TYR A 664 9.89 27.84 11.01
C TYR A 664 9.29 26.71 10.17
N GLN A 665 9.32 26.84 8.84
CA GLN A 665 8.75 25.85 7.95
C GLN A 665 9.35 24.46 8.18
N ARG A 666 10.67 24.34 8.31
CA ARG A 666 11.35 23.05 8.54
C ARG A 666 10.94 22.35 9.85
N ILE A 667 10.65 23.12 10.90
CA ILE A 667 10.23 22.57 12.20
C ILE A 667 8.75 22.17 12.16
N PHE A 668 7.90 22.97 11.52
CA PHE A 668 6.44 22.84 11.59
C PHE A 668 5.80 22.10 10.40
N SER A 669 6.55 21.81 9.33
CA SER A 669 6.08 21.03 8.18
C SER A 669 6.40 19.52 8.28
N ALA A 670 6.87 19.02 9.43
CA ALA A 670 7.22 17.61 9.63
C ALA A 670 6.03 16.79 10.17
N PRO A 671 5.80 15.54 9.70
CA PRO A 671 6.47 14.89 8.57
C PRO A 671 5.92 15.45 7.23
N GLY A 672 6.80 16.06 6.44
CA GLY A 672 6.47 16.53 5.10
C GLY A 672 6.81 15.46 4.06
N GLY A 673 6.20 15.55 2.89
CA GLY A 673 6.49 14.67 1.76
C GLY A 673 5.60 13.44 1.66
N MET A 674 5.45 12.96 0.43
CA MET A 674 4.70 11.75 0.13
C MET A 674 5.58 10.53 0.43
N ASP A 675 5.02 9.56 1.14
CA ASP A 675 5.64 8.25 1.26
C ASP A 675 5.42 7.48 -0.06
N ALA A 676 6.50 7.16 -0.77
CA ALA A 676 6.43 6.42 -2.04
C ALA A 676 5.86 5.00 -1.87
N TYR A 677 5.85 4.50 -0.63
CA TYR A 677 5.25 3.22 -0.24
C TYR A 677 3.97 3.42 0.58
N ALA A 678 3.40 4.64 0.59
CA ALA A 678 2.33 5.07 1.49
C ALA A 678 1.23 4.01 1.62
N THR A 679 1.13 3.52 2.85
CA THR A 679 0.04 2.67 3.33
C THR A 679 -1.09 3.54 3.85
N THR A 680 -2.28 2.96 3.93
CA THR A 680 -3.46 3.56 4.58
C THR A 680 -3.09 4.15 5.95
N THR A 681 -3.27 5.48 6.13
CA THR A 681 -3.07 6.13 7.42
C THR A 681 -4.32 6.07 8.29
N ALA A 682 -4.15 5.86 9.60
CA ALA A 682 -5.25 5.86 10.53
C ALA A 682 -5.84 7.27 10.70
N ASP A 683 -7.16 7.38 10.68
CA ASP A 683 -7.91 8.56 11.11
C ASP A 683 -8.92 8.12 12.16
N ILE A 684 -8.82 8.69 13.35
CA ILE A 684 -9.62 8.26 14.51
C ILE A 684 -11.12 8.35 14.22
N TRP A 685 -11.56 9.34 13.43
CA TRP A 685 -12.97 9.55 13.18
C TRP A 685 -13.51 8.60 12.11
N GLN A 686 -12.75 8.38 11.05
CA GLN A 686 -13.05 7.39 10.02
C GLN A 686 -13.01 5.96 10.58
N ASP A 687 -11.95 5.60 11.29
CA ASP A 687 -11.71 4.22 11.71
C ASP A 687 -12.62 3.78 12.88
N LEU A 688 -13.01 4.70 13.78
CA LEU A 688 -13.95 4.40 14.86
C LEU A 688 -15.42 4.56 14.48
N PHE A 689 -15.74 5.62 13.73
CA PHE A 689 -17.12 6.08 13.58
C PHE A 689 -17.58 6.11 12.13
N ASP A 690 -16.74 5.69 11.18
CA ASP A 690 -17.02 5.71 9.75
C ASP A 690 -17.34 7.13 9.22
N LEU A 691 -16.69 8.13 9.83
CA LEU A 691 -16.93 9.55 9.58
C LEU A 691 -15.62 10.34 9.57
N GLY A 692 -15.03 10.55 8.39
CA GLY A 692 -13.90 11.47 8.20
C GLY A 692 -14.23 12.93 8.53
N SER A 693 -13.22 13.79 8.55
CA SER A 693 -13.36 15.24 8.76
C SER A 693 -13.03 15.97 7.46
N TYR A 694 -13.98 16.75 6.95
CA TYR A 694 -13.76 17.54 5.73
C TYR A 694 -13.02 18.84 6.07
N THR A 695 -11.99 19.16 5.28
CA THR A 695 -11.11 20.32 5.46
C THR A 695 -11.11 21.25 4.25
N GLY A 696 -12.17 21.19 3.44
CA GLY A 696 -12.39 22.08 2.30
C GLY A 696 -11.74 21.61 1.01
N LYS A 697 -11.18 20.40 0.97
CA LYS A 697 -10.58 19.80 -0.22
C LYS A 697 -11.07 18.37 -0.39
N GLY A 698 -11.44 18.02 -1.61
CA GLY A 698 -11.94 16.68 -1.88
C GLY A 698 -13.02 16.66 -2.92
N ILE A 699 -13.55 15.46 -3.14
CA ILE A 699 -14.58 15.19 -4.14
C ILE A 699 -15.93 15.05 -3.45
N TYR A 700 -16.99 15.61 -4.02
CA TYR A 700 -18.36 15.41 -3.52
C TYR A 700 -19.35 15.13 -4.64
N ASP A 701 -20.40 14.42 -4.28
CA ASP A 701 -21.59 14.22 -5.11
C ASP A 701 -22.48 15.46 -4.98
N ILE A 702 -22.76 16.12 -6.09
CA ILE A 702 -23.47 17.41 -6.11
C ILE A 702 -24.85 17.28 -5.44
N ASP A 703 -25.61 16.26 -5.81
CA ASP A 703 -27.00 16.11 -5.38
C ASP A 703 -27.08 15.70 -3.91
N ALA A 704 -26.22 14.77 -3.48
CA ALA A 704 -26.13 14.37 -2.09
C ALA A 704 -25.65 15.53 -1.19
N PHE A 705 -24.68 16.31 -1.65
CA PHE A 705 -24.15 17.47 -0.93
C PHE A 705 -25.20 18.58 -0.80
N GLU A 706 -25.83 19.00 -1.91
CA GLU A 706 -26.83 20.07 -1.90
C GLU A 706 -28.07 19.66 -1.07
N ALA A 707 -28.55 18.43 -1.18
CA ALA A 707 -29.63 17.93 -0.33
C ALA A 707 -29.25 17.96 1.16
N ALA A 708 -28.01 17.56 1.48
CA ALA A 708 -27.47 17.57 2.83
C ALA A 708 -27.13 18.95 3.37
N MET A 709 -27.10 20.00 2.55
CA MET A 709 -26.77 21.37 2.98
C MET A 709 -27.92 22.37 2.85
N ALA A 710 -28.94 22.07 2.04
CA ALA A 710 -30.11 22.91 1.81
C ALA A 710 -30.68 23.55 3.11
N GLY A 711 -30.66 24.88 3.17
CA GLY A 711 -31.25 25.68 4.24
C GLY A 711 -30.60 25.55 5.63
N ARG A 712 -29.39 25.00 5.75
CA ARG A 712 -28.75 24.77 7.07
C ARG A 712 -27.85 25.90 7.54
N ILE A 713 -27.21 26.59 6.62
CA ILE A 713 -26.31 27.71 6.91
C ILE A 713 -26.97 28.99 6.40
N PRO A 714 -27.34 29.93 7.29
CA PRO A 714 -27.83 31.24 6.88
C PRO A 714 -26.75 32.00 6.10
N PRO A 715 -27.15 32.93 5.20
CA PRO A 715 -26.18 33.75 4.50
C PRO A 715 -25.24 34.51 5.42
N ASP A 716 -23.96 34.62 5.06
CA ASP A 716 -22.92 35.36 5.79
C ASP A 716 -22.66 34.92 7.25
N ALA A 717 -23.16 33.75 7.66
CA ALA A 717 -23.10 33.31 9.06
C ALA A 717 -21.76 32.65 9.46
N VAL A 718 -21.13 31.90 8.55
CA VAL A 718 -20.02 31.00 8.88
C VAL A 718 -18.85 31.18 7.92
N LEU A 719 -17.66 31.33 8.48
CA LEU A 719 -16.40 31.44 7.74
C LEU A 719 -15.72 30.08 7.53
N SER A 720 -15.88 29.13 8.47
CA SER A 720 -15.37 27.76 8.39
C SER A 720 -16.54 26.78 8.25
N HIS A 721 -16.94 26.50 7.01
CA HIS A 721 -18.10 25.66 6.70
C HIS A 721 -17.73 24.17 6.56
N ASP A 722 -16.46 23.87 6.25
CA ASP A 722 -16.01 22.53 5.84
C ASP A 722 -16.36 21.44 6.87
N LEU A 723 -16.04 21.67 8.16
CA LEU A 723 -16.36 20.70 9.21
C LEU A 723 -17.87 20.46 9.32
N PHE A 724 -18.66 21.52 9.21
CA PHE A 724 -20.12 21.45 9.32
C PHE A 724 -20.71 20.69 8.13
N GLU A 725 -20.27 21.01 6.91
CA GLU A 725 -20.66 20.31 5.68
C GLU A 725 -20.34 18.82 5.75
N GLY A 726 -19.13 18.47 6.16
CA GLY A 726 -18.70 17.07 6.32
C GLY A 726 -19.53 16.27 7.34
N VAL A 727 -20.15 16.93 8.31
CA VAL A 727 -21.03 16.28 9.30
C VAL A 727 -22.38 15.89 8.71
N PHE A 728 -22.97 16.69 7.82
CA PHE A 728 -24.28 16.43 7.22
C PHE A 728 -24.20 15.67 5.89
N ALA A 729 -23.23 16.01 5.05
CA ALA A 729 -22.95 15.30 3.80
C ALA A 729 -22.26 13.95 4.05
N ARG A 730 -21.84 13.68 5.30
CA ARG A 730 -21.09 12.48 5.71
C ARG A 730 -19.78 12.36 4.94
N ALA A 731 -18.73 12.95 5.51
CA ALA A 731 -17.39 12.86 4.96
C ALA A 731 -16.78 11.47 5.16
N GLY A 732 -16.24 10.90 4.07
CA GLY A 732 -15.36 9.75 4.09
C GLY A 732 -13.90 10.19 3.97
N PHE A 733 -12.99 9.54 4.68
CA PHE A 733 -11.56 9.80 4.56
C PHE A 733 -10.89 8.78 3.63
N ALA A 734 -10.40 9.23 2.47
CA ALA A 734 -9.64 8.43 1.54
C ALA A 734 -8.16 8.38 1.99
N SER A 735 -7.91 7.60 3.03
CA SER A 735 -6.61 7.45 3.71
C SER A 735 -5.45 6.96 2.84
N ASP A 736 -5.73 6.40 1.66
CA ASP A 736 -4.74 5.90 0.70
C ASP A 736 -4.51 6.87 -0.48
N VAL A 737 -5.21 8.01 -0.51
CA VAL A 737 -5.14 9.02 -1.57
C VAL A 737 -4.65 10.33 -0.97
N GLU A 738 -3.58 10.88 -1.54
CA GLU A 738 -2.94 12.10 -1.01
C GLU A 738 -2.98 13.25 -2.02
N VAL A 739 -3.18 14.46 -1.50
CA VAL A 739 -2.94 15.74 -2.19
C VAL A 739 -1.83 16.47 -1.45
N VAL A 740 -1.09 17.32 -2.18
CA VAL A 740 0.05 18.04 -1.60
C VAL A 740 -0.28 19.52 -1.48
N GLU A 741 -0.01 20.09 -0.30
CA GLU A 741 -0.21 21.52 -0.02
C GLU A 741 1.07 22.16 0.47
N ASP A 742 1.25 23.45 0.16
CA ASP A 742 2.34 24.23 0.71
C ASP A 742 2.08 24.60 2.19
N HIS A 743 3.12 24.47 3.02
CA HIS A 743 3.07 24.90 4.42
C HIS A 743 3.53 26.36 4.56
N PRO A 744 2.89 27.19 5.42
CA PRO A 744 3.31 28.57 5.62
C PRO A 744 4.80 28.71 5.93
N ALA A 745 5.51 29.50 5.11
CA ALA A 745 6.93 29.74 5.29
C ALA A 745 7.25 30.65 6.50
N ARG A 746 6.27 31.38 7.05
CA ARG A 746 6.50 32.32 8.16
C ARG A 746 5.46 32.17 9.26
N TYR A 747 5.88 32.44 10.48
CA TYR A 747 5.00 32.39 11.66
C TYR A 747 3.83 33.38 11.58
N ASP A 748 4.03 34.60 11.07
CA ASP A 748 2.95 35.59 10.95
C ASP A 748 1.83 35.12 10.02
N VAL A 749 2.18 34.42 8.93
CA VAL A 749 1.22 33.82 8.00
C VAL A 749 0.47 32.67 8.67
N ALA A 750 1.18 31.80 9.39
CA ALA A 750 0.58 30.71 10.15
C ALA A 750 -0.37 31.21 11.25
N ALA A 751 0.04 32.24 12.00
CA ALA A 751 -0.79 32.86 13.05
C ALA A 751 -2.07 33.49 12.48
N ARG A 752 -1.99 34.19 11.34
CA ARG A 752 -3.17 34.72 10.64
C ARG A 752 -4.11 33.61 10.15
N ARG A 753 -3.56 32.49 9.67
CA ARG A 753 -4.33 31.29 9.28
C ARG A 753 -5.03 30.67 10.50
N ALA A 754 -4.31 30.47 11.60
CA ALA A 754 -4.87 29.94 12.85
C ALA A 754 -5.96 30.85 13.44
N HIS A 755 -5.76 32.18 13.43
CA HIS A 755 -6.76 33.14 13.88
C HIS A 755 -8.03 33.10 13.01
N ARG A 756 -7.88 32.94 11.69
CA ARG A 756 -9.02 32.77 10.78
C ARG A 756 -9.82 31.50 11.11
N TRP A 757 -9.15 30.39 11.33
CA TRP A 757 -9.77 29.12 11.71
C TRP A 757 -10.47 29.21 13.05
N ALA A 758 -9.80 29.74 14.09
CA ALA A 758 -10.39 29.91 15.40
C ALA A 758 -11.71 30.71 15.33
N ARG A 759 -11.74 31.85 14.61
CA ARG A 759 -12.99 32.61 14.44
C ARG A 759 -14.08 31.78 13.76
N GLY A 760 -13.75 31.03 12.72
CA GLY A 760 -14.68 30.13 12.04
C GLY A 760 -15.22 29.03 12.97
N ASP A 761 -14.37 28.46 13.82
CA ASP A 761 -14.78 27.44 14.78
C ASP A 761 -15.75 28.01 15.83
N TRP A 762 -15.47 29.21 16.35
CA TRP A 762 -16.35 29.91 17.30
C TRP A 762 -17.69 30.32 16.68
N GLN A 763 -17.74 30.56 15.37
CA GLN A 763 -19.01 30.79 14.67
C GLN A 763 -19.90 29.55 14.63
N LEU A 764 -19.37 28.33 14.82
CA LEU A 764 -20.17 27.11 14.90
C LEU A 764 -20.81 26.87 16.29
N ALA A 765 -20.46 27.68 17.31
CA ALA A 765 -20.98 27.53 18.66
C ALA A 765 -22.52 27.60 18.80
N PRO A 766 -23.28 28.43 18.06
CA PRO A 766 -24.74 28.45 18.13
C PRO A 766 -25.39 27.08 17.84
N TRP A 767 -24.83 26.33 16.89
CA TRP A 767 -25.28 24.97 16.57
C TRP A 767 -24.96 23.96 17.67
N LEU A 768 -23.91 24.18 18.46
CA LEU A 768 -23.64 23.36 19.64
C LEU A 768 -24.60 23.67 20.80
N LEU A 769 -24.97 24.94 20.98
CA LEU A 769 -25.65 25.45 22.17
C LEU A 769 -27.19 25.52 22.07
N GLY A 770 -27.79 25.48 20.87
CA GLY A 770 -29.25 25.48 20.80
C GLY A 770 -29.89 25.57 19.42
N GLU A 771 -29.25 26.21 18.43
CA GLU A 771 -29.83 26.36 17.09
C GLU A 771 -29.98 25.02 16.35
N ALA A 772 -29.22 24.00 16.76
CA ALA A 772 -29.41 22.63 16.28
C ALA A 772 -30.79 22.05 16.56
N ARG A 773 -31.60 22.64 17.47
CA ARG A 773 -33.00 22.20 17.69
C ARG A 773 -33.93 22.59 16.55
N HIS A 774 -33.59 23.64 15.79
CA HIS A 774 -34.36 24.10 14.64
C HIS A 774 -33.93 23.44 13.32
N LEU A 775 -32.76 22.77 13.30
CA LEU A 775 -32.34 21.95 12.18
C LEU A 775 -33.14 20.64 12.13
N ARG A 776 -33.65 20.29 10.95
CA ARG A 776 -34.22 18.95 10.70
C ARG A 776 -33.19 17.88 11.06
N GLY A 777 -33.54 16.98 11.97
CA GLY A 777 -32.68 15.90 12.47
C GLY A 777 -31.58 16.31 13.47
N GLY A 778 -31.34 17.61 13.65
CA GLY A 778 -30.31 18.17 14.54
C GLY A 778 -28.86 17.77 14.19
N VAL A 779 -27.87 18.33 14.89
CA VAL A 779 -26.47 17.96 14.69
C VAL A 779 -26.20 16.57 15.26
N PRO A 780 -25.65 15.61 14.48
CA PRO A 780 -25.28 14.27 14.94
C PRO A 780 -24.32 14.30 16.13
N ARG A 781 -24.38 13.29 17.01
CA ARG A 781 -23.54 13.21 18.22
C ARG A 781 -22.05 13.33 17.92
N VAL A 782 -21.56 12.60 16.91
CA VAL A 782 -20.15 12.65 16.48
C VAL A 782 -19.79 14.07 16.01
N GLY A 783 -20.66 14.71 15.22
CA GLY A 783 -20.46 16.09 14.77
C GLY A 783 -20.35 17.09 15.93
N ARG A 784 -21.18 16.94 16.97
CA ARG A 784 -21.08 17.79 18.18
C ARG A 784 -19.75 17.63 18.89
N VAL A 785 -19.24 16.40 19.02
CA VAL A 785 -17.94 16.15 19.64
C VAL A 785 -16.82 16.75 18.79
N LYS A 786 -16.86 16.59 17.45
CA LYS A 786 -15.89 17.23 16.55
C LYS A 786 -15.86 18.75 16.70
N MET A 787 -17.04 19.39 16.67
CA MET A 787 -17.14 20.85 16.84
C MET A 787 -16.65 21.30 18.22
N ALA A 788 -17.04 20.60 19.30
CA ALA A 788 -16.59 20.90 20.65
C ALA A 788 -15.07 20.74 20.80
N ASP A 789 -14.48 19.71 20.19
CA ASP A 789 -13.04 19.48 20.18
C ASP A 789 -12.28 20.59 19.41
N THR A 790 -12.85 21.12 18.33
CA THR A 790 -12.23 22.27 17.62
C THR A 790 -12.26 23.54 18.48
N LEU A 791 -13.37 23.82 19.17
CA LEU A 791 -13.42 24.93 20.14
C LEU A 791 -12.39 24.74 21.27
N ARG A 792 -12.30 23.53 21.82
CA ARG A 792 -11.32 23.16 22.85
C ARG A 792 -9.88 23.40 22.37
N ARG A 793 -9.53 22.99 21.14
CA ARG A 793 -8.20 23.23 20.54
C ARG A 793 -7.90 24.73 20.44
N SER A 794 -8.87 25.55 20.05
CA SER A 794 -8.67 27.00 19.96
C SER A 794 -8.36 27.66 21.31
N ALA A 795 -8.90 27.12 22.41
CA ALA A 795 -8.70 27.62 23.77
C ALA A 795 -7.45 27.03 24.46
N LEU A 796 -6.80 26.02 23.87
CA LEU A 796 -5.71 25.30 24.52
C LEU A 796 -4.52 26.22 24.83
N ALA A 797 -4.04 26.97 23.84
CA ALA A 797 -2.87 27.85 24.00
C ALA A 797 -3.04 28.91 25.11
N PRO A 798 -4.12 29.72 25.13
CA PRO A 798 -4.31 30.71 26.19
C PRO A 798 -4.49 30.07 27.57
N LEU A 799 -5.18 28.92 27.66
CA LEU A 799 -5.40 28.25 28.94
C LEU A 799 -4.15 27.53 29.46
N THR A 800 -3.28 27.06 28.57
CA THR A 800 -1.97 26.52 28.94
C THR A 800 -1.08 27.62 29.49
N LEU A 801 -1.08 28.81 28.88
CA LEU A 801 -0.36 29.96 29.39
C LEU A 801 -0.90 30.39 30.76
N ALA A 802 -2.22 30.40 30.94
CA ALA A 802 -2.83 30.67 32.24
C ALA A 802 -2.41 29.63 33.30
N ALA A 803 -2.35 28.34 32.94
CA ALA A 803 -1.87 27.29 33.84
C ALA A 803 -0.42 27.49 34.27
N LEU A 804 0.46 27.88 33.35
CA LEU A 804 1.87 28.21 33.63
C LEU A 804 2.05 29.49 34.45
N ALA A 805 1.07 30.39 34.47
CA ALA A 805 1.12 31.59 35.30
C ALA A 805 0.59 31.32 36.71
N VAL A 806 -0.30 30.33 36.86
CA VAL A 806 -0.91 29.93 38.13
C VAL A 806 -0.02 28.99 38.94
N GLY A 807 0.65 28.05 38.27
CA GLY A 807 1.61 27.13 38.87
C GLY A 807 3.04 27.55 38.60
#